data_AF-A0A915A8X0-F1
#
_entry.id   AF-A0A915A8X0-F1
#
_cell.length_a   1.000
_cell.length_b   1.000
_cell.length_c   1.000
_cell.angle_alpha   90.00
_cell.angle_beta   90.00
_cell.angle_gamma   90.00
#
_symmetry.space_group_name_H-M   'P 1'
#
loop_
_entity.id
_entity.type
_entity.pdbx_description
1 polymer ?
#
loop_
_entity_poly.entity_id
_entity_poly.type
_entity_poly.pdbx_seq_one_letter_code
_entity_poly.pdbx_strand_id
1 'polypeptide(L)'
;LVYAIPSSTLQYARHRLSTIQAYFDALYLIAEDIPAVDDPLVALHLQPLYPSDTIPREDSISENAERLVNSGVPIDKIIIGLSAWARSYILQDPEDVGHGNPALGFGKPGDINHRRDGRLSYAELCTELRNRSKIIYDAKAVTLSLTDENGQWYSFEEPQHESFHRKIRWVSSHGYGGVGIMSVEGDDTLGRCGEGLLPLHRMARRLLQCSGRHFHIKSHLCTRICVIRPKMSGRKVFKFDKFLASACSHIVISSASIRMGTARFDHKSNTAINDYHDWKVDEKPKLILAIGAEQTCASWRLEIANNISRSIVANSIKELVKEYNADGVQISWTHERMESSRDGEMLAALITHLRSTLHQSTLIILATHPQSLLAERYNISVINSNVDYVIIDGHRFHTAMNPFTGHHSPVFASSELLDDSRMTLEKIADEWIIRGIEYSKLIIGVSAEGIRQTFAKRHANFAPFRAATTLTNRASDPLFISQTEICELKKKPSTRENFLDELGVPYLVNDDDEFVAYDDRQSARIKATWTSLNNYGGMAIYGIEMDNPQGECPSDEPYPILHSLVDAHICKQCPRLRPMSPCNPPIKVACSYRLPDENDNDPLRPLSIPFDKCTEVVVEEVILDGNYDLNYRDGRATAYMKTLMRLILRLNFKGLISSILCQMSRRRFTQMLEQRTELINQLINHVNTYGFTGIELKCNHVLSADNKHMFANMINELREKLNTADRGGYQCPRTISVRIPAWQRSLHNTYNTSMLNSLHHVVLEPFEQRNSIGTIQLISPVFSIVDDHLSISSTIKSWLADGLHRDKILLDIAMYGVSQQLIAASGNHSGNVIHVQPTQIFNQKQICHRSREPGYQLKTHYSTVSSYATTPKGDWITFETQRTLTYKMRYAMREDLAGIGVMTLNEDDFANACNHGRFPLISTLSFIQKSCAADMEEPLENVEK
;
A
#
# COMPACT_ATOMS: atom_id res chain seq x y z
N LEU A 1 21.95 15.52 -15.13
CA LEU A 1 22.40 14.42 -16.04
C LEU A 1 21.33 13.32 -16.15
N VAL A 2 20.86 13.18 -17.41
CA VAL A 2 19.86 12.11 -17.63
C VAL A 2 20.55 10.95 -18.38
N TYR A 3 20.49 9.74 -17.72
CA TYR A 3 21.10 8.53 -18.28
C TYR A 3 20.01 7.66 -18.94
N ALA A 4 20.19 7.49 -20.22
CA ALA A 4 19.16 6.70 -20.94
C ALA A 4 19.66 5.27 -21.17
N ILE A 5 18.79 4.33 -20.86
CA ILE A 5 19.22 2.93 -21.01
C ILE A 5 18.15 2.18 -21.82
N PRO A 6 18.71 1.48 -22.85
CA PRO A 6 17.76 0.63 -23.57
C PRO A 6 17.41 -0.64 -22.77
N SER A 7 16.20 -1.07 -22.95
CA SER A 7 15.80 -2.29 -22.18
C SER A 7 16.69 -3.48 -22.53
N SER A 8 17.22 -3.55 -23.78
CA SER A 8 18.04 -4.71 -24.20
C SER A 8 19.37 -4.76 -23.45
N THR A 9 19.73 -3.66 -22.92
CA THR A 9 21.06 -3.64 -22.28
C THR A 9 20.90 -3.71 -20.75
N LEU A 10 19.56 -3.67 -20.41
CA LEU A 10 19.30 -3.63 -18.95
C LEU A 10 19.82 -4.90 -18.28
N GLN A 11 19.72 -5.98 -18.96
CA GLN A 11 20.18 -7.24 -18.34
C GLN A 11 21.69 -7.22 -18.08
N TYR A 12 22.37 -6.39 -18.85
CA TYR A 12 23.85 -6.40 -18.69
C TYR A 12 24.30 -5.28 -17.76
N ALA A 13 23.38 -4.27 -17.68
CA ALA A 13 23.85 -3.08 -16.94
C ALA A 13 23.21 -3.04 -15.55
N ARG A 14 22.31 -4.07 -15.35
CA ARG A 14 21.47 -3.96 -14.13
C ARG A 14 22.34 -4.05 -12.88
N HIS A 15 23.47 -4.68 -12.99
CA HIS A 15 24.28 -4.86 -11.76
C HIS A 15 25.09 -3.61 -11.46
N ARG A 16 25.08 -2.64 -12.52
CA ARG A 16 25.96 -1.46 -12.30
C ARG A 16 25.11 -0.20 -12.13
N LEU A 17 23.80 -0.38 -12.48
CA LEU A 17 22.91 0.80 -12.50
C LEU A 17 22.73 1.36 -11.09
N SER A 18 22.93 0.65 -10.17
CA SER A 18 22.85 1.17 -8.79
C SER A 18 24.08 2.02 -8.43
N THR A 19 25.21 1.77 -9.24
CA THR A 19 26.47 2.51 -8.97
C THR A 19 26.46 3.83 -9.74
N ILE A 20 25.75 3.91 -10.89
CA ILE A 20 25.98 5.15 -11.69
C ILE A 20 24.74 6.05 -11.53
N GLN A 21 23.67 5.50 -10.70
CA GLN A 21 22.42 6.31 -10.66
C GLN A 21 22.65 7.60 -9.89
N ALA A 22 23.68 7.64 -8.94
CA ALA A 22 23.96 8.90 -8.21
C ALA A 22 24.46 9.98 -9.15
N TYR A 23 24.88 9.60 -10.35
CA TYR A 23 25.52 10.61 -11.23
C TYR A 23 24.51 11.14 -12.24
N PHE A 24 23.33 10.51 -12.15
CA PHE A 24 22.37 11.12 -13.08
C PHE A 24 21.10 11.51 -12.31
N ASP A 25 20.52 12.63 -12.66
CA ASP A 25 19.30 13.17 -12.05
C ASP A 25 18.07 12.32 -12.41
N ALA A 26 18.20 11.70 -13.49
CA ALA A 26 17.07 10.85 -13.93
C ALA A 26 17.59 9.77 -14.89
N LEU A 27 17.01 8.56 -14.62
CA LEU A 27 17.28 7.47 -15.59
C LEU A 27 16.09 7.30 -16.55
N TYR A 28 16.49 7.53 -17.73
CA TYR A 28 15.46 7.45 -18.80
C TYR A 28 15.44 6.05 -19.42
N LEU A 29 14.32 5.21 -19.03
CA LEU A 29 14.14 3.90 -19.68
C LEU A 29 13.60 4.05 -21.10
N ILE A 30 14.44 3.64 -22.07
CA ILE A 30 14.04 3.83 -23.47
C ILE A 30 13.11 2.67 -23.87
N ALA A 31 11.83 2.91 -23.70
CA ALA A 31 10.84 1.84 -23.95
C ALA A 31 10.74 1.50 -25.45
N GLU A 32 11.20 2.46 -26.30
CA GLU A 32 11.16 2.21 -27.75
C GLU A 32 11.94 0.95 -28.13
N ASP A 33 12.90 0.52 -27.30
CA ASP A 33 13.75 -0.66 -27.64
C ASP A 33 13.13 -1.93 -27.05
N ILE A 34 11.93 -1.80 -26.58
CA ILE A 34 11.16 -2.97 -26.10
C ILE A 34 10.10 -3.32 -27.17
N PRO A 35 10.49 -4.53 -27.88
CA PRO A 35 11.23 -5.74 -27.45
C PRO A 35 12.72 -5.64 -27.79
N ALA A 36 13.67 -6.23 -26.91
CA ALA A 36 15.15 -6.14 -26.83
C ALA A 36 15.80 -6.58 -28.15
N VAL A 37 14.90 -7.26 -29.14
CA VAL A 37 15.50 -7.75 -30.40
C VAL A 37 14.88 -6.98 -31.58
N ASP A 38 15.80 -6.24 -32.32
CA ASP A 38 15.37 -5.59 -33.58
C ASP A 38 15.52 -6.58 -34.76
N ASP A 39 14.50 -7.45 -34.95
CA ASP A 39 14.53 -8.51 -35.98
C ASP A 39 13.48 -8.20 -37.06
N PRO A 40 14.05 -7.99 -38.31
CA PRO A 40 13.11 -7.63 -39.39
C PRO A 40 12.26 -8.83 -39.83
N LEU A 41 12.56 -9.95 -39.23
CA LEU A 41 11.84 -11.13 -39.78
C LEU A 41 10.75 -11.56 -38.79
N VAL A 42 10.68 -10.78 -37.70
CA VAL A 42 9.62 -11.12 -36.74
C VAL A 42 8.88 -9.83 -36.35
N ALA A 43 7.53 -9.88 -36.42
CA ALA A 43 6.74 -8.68 -36.08
C ALA A 43 6.67 -8.51 -34.55
N LEU A 44 7.05 -7.24 -34.08
CA LEU A 44 7.07 -7.02 -32.62
C LEU A 44 6.25 -5.77 -32.27
N HIS A 45 5.47 -5.96 -31.19
CA HIS A 45 4.74 -4.77 -30.69
C HIS A 45 5.71 -3.74 -30.12
N LEU A 46 5.22 -2.48 -30.36
CA LEU A 46 6.04 -1.38 -29.83
C LEU A 46 5.58 -1.06 -28.39
N GLN A 47 6.49 -1.03 -27.42
CA GLN A 47 6.42 -0.55 -26.02
C GLN A 47 5.18 -1.09 -25.32
N PRO A 48 5.04 -2.51 -25.29
CA PRO A 48 3.94 -3.04 -24.47
C PRO A 48 4.14 -2.76 -22.98
N LEU A 49 2.96 -2.31 -22.35
CA LEU A 49 3.10 -1.95 -20.92
C LEU A 49 3.28 -3.20 -20.05
N TYR A 50 2.41 -4.33 -20.26
CA TYR A 50 2.50 -5.55 -19.44
C TYR A 50 2.84 -6.75 -20.33
N PRO A 51 3.36 -7.81 -19.69
CA PRO A 51 3.51 -9.07 -20.44
C PRO A 51 2.13 -9.71 -20.73
N SER A 52 2.19 -10.52 -21.83
CA SER A 52 0.97 -11.30 -22.15
C SER A 52 1.36 -12.65 -22.73
N ASP A 53 0.29 -13.39 -23.16
CA ASP A 53 0.62 -14.74 -23.68
C ASP A 53 1.57 -14.68 -24.86
N THR A 54 1.55 -13.57 -25.54
CA THR A 54 2.40 -13.52 -26.77
C THR A 54 3.56 -12.54 -26.57
N ILE A 55 3.49 -11.80 -25.44
CA ILE A 55 4.56 -10.82 -25.21
C ILE A 55 5.34 -11.27 -23.97
N PRO A 56 6.53 -11.61 -24.16
CA PRO A 56 7.36 -12.06 -23.03
C PRO A 56 7.59 -10.94 -22.00
N ARG A 57 7.85 -11.38 -20.74
CA ARG A 57 8.02 -10.42 -19.62
C ARG A 57 9.13 -9.43 -19.93
N GLU A 58 10.11 -9.92 -20.58
CA GLU A 58 11.26 -9.03 -20.85
C GLU A 58 10.93 -7.98 -21.92
N ASP A 59 9.84 -8.22 -22.52
CA ASP A 59 9.48 -7.27 -23.60
C ASP A 59 8.36 -6.35 -23.13
N SER A 60 8.27 -6.13 -21.77
CA SER A 60 7.22 -5.20 -21.30
C SER A 60 7.86 -4.07 -20.49
N ILE A 61 7.15 -2.90 -20.48
CA ILE A 61 7.66 -1.71 -19.76
C ILE A 61 7.62 -1.98 -18.25
N SER A 62 6.46 -2.57 -17.78
CA SER A 62 6.29 -2.80 -16.33
C SER A 62 7.40 -3.68 -15.77
N GLU A 63 7.77 -4.73 -16.49
CA GLU A 63 8.82 -5.64 -15.96
C GLU A 63 10.19 -4.97 -15.99
N ASN A 64 10.41 -4.24 -17.05
CA ASN A 64 11.74 -3.58 -17.12
C ASN A 64 11.84 -2.45 -16.10
N ALA A 65 10.75 -1.74 -15.87
CA ALA A 65 10.77 -0.67 -14.85
C ALA A 65 10.98 -1.27 -13.47
N GLU A 66 10.25 -2.32 -13.18
CA GLU A 66 10.46 -3.01 -11.90
C GLU A 66 11.90 -3.52 -11.75
N ARG A 67 12.38 -4.01 -12.84
CA ARG A 67 13.78 -4.47 -12.79
C ARG A 67 14.74 -3.33 -12.45
N LEU A 68 14.44 -2.21 -13.02
CA LEU A 68 15.30 -1.06 -12.67
C LEU A 68 15.17 -0.71 -11.19
N VAL A 69 13.92 -0.77 -10.76
CA VAL A 69 13.75 -0.48 -9.31
C VAL A 69 14.50 -1.54 -8.50
N ASN A 70 14.37 -2.73 -8.93
CA ASN A 70 15.04 -3.83 -8.20
C ASN A 70 16.56 -3.79 -8.36
N SER A 71 16.93 -3.01 -9.48
CA SER A 71 18.40 -2.92 -9.69
C SER A 71 18.98 -1.72 -8.93
N GLY A 72 18.08 -1.07 -8.06
CA GLY A 72 18.69 -0.11 -7.10
C GLY A 72 18.48 1.34 -7.56
N VAL A 73 17.75 1.60 -8.68
CA VAL A 73 17.46 2.98 -9.13
C VAL A 73 16.21 3.47 -8.38
N PRO A 74 16.37 4.54 -7.55
CA PRO A 74 15.18 5.07 -6.89
C PRO A 74 14.01 5.28 -7.87
N ILE A 75 12.89 4.79 -7.34
CA ILE A 75 11.71 4.75 -8.24
C ILE A 75 11.36 6.16 -8.71
N ASP A 76 11.70 7.22 -8.01
CA ASP A 76 11.33 8.60 -8.41
C ASP A 76 12.37 9.18 -9.38
N LYS A 77 13.36 8.49 -9.66
CA LYS A 77 14.35 8.97 -10.66
C LYS A 77 14.13 8.28 -12.02
N ILE A 78 13.34 7.32 -12.04
CA ILE A 78 13.15 6.57 -13.29
C ILE A 78 12.06 7.27 -14.12
N ILE A 79 12.57 7.71 -15.27
CA ILE A 79 11.61 8.28 -16.24
C ILE A 79 11.27 7.23 -17.31
N ILE A 80 9.93 6.91 -17.39
CA ILE A 80 9.53 5.93 -18.43
C ILE A 80 9.46 6.63 -19.80
N GLY A 81 10.43 6.18 -20.70
CA GLY A 81 10.55 6.86 -22.02
C GLY A 81 9.68 6.14 -23.08
N LEU A 82 8.55 6.72 -23.43
CA LEU A 82 7.71 6.14 -24.50
C LEU A 82 8.10 6.72 -25.87
N SER A 83 7.88 5.87 -26.92
CA SER A 83 8.22 6.35 -28.26
C SER A 83 6.95 6.84 -28.99
N ALA A 84 7.14 8.05 -29.71
CA ALA A 84 6.05 8.53 -30.58
C ALA A 84 6.11 7.89 -31.97
N TRP A 85 7.14 7.08 -32.23
CA TRP A 85 7.24 6.45 -33.56
C TRP A 85 6.36 5.19 -33.62
N ALA A 86 5.95 4.85 -34.79
CA ALA A 86 5.33 3.53 -35.06
C ALA A 86 6.33 2.57 -35.69
N ARG A 87 5.98 1.23 -35.51
CA ARG A 87 6.78 0.20 -36.22
C ARG A 87 5.92 -0.55 -37.24
N SER A 88 6.69 -0.84 -38.41
CA SER A 88 5.90 -1.52 -39.45
C SER A 88 6.68 -2.73 -39.97
N TYR A 89 5.78 -3.87 -40.30
CA TYR A 89 6.36 -5.10 -40.87
C TYR A 89 5.47 -5.59 -42.03
N ILE A 90 6.23 -6.41 -42.88
CA ILE A 90 5.44 -7.20 -43.86
C ILE A 90 5.33 -8.64 -43.36
N LEU A 91 4.07 -9.00 -43.06
CA LEU A 91 3.92 -10.34 -42.44
C LEU A 91 4.03 -11.42 -43.52
N GLN A 92 4.67 -12.52 -43.06
CA GLN A 92 4.72 -13.66 -44.01
C GLN A 92 3.31 -14.15 -44.33
N ASP A 93 2.47 -14.19 -43.35
CA ASP A 93 1.04 -14.48 -43.55
C ASP A 93 0.20 -13.31 -43.00
N PRO A 94 -0.46 -12.64 -43.94
CA PRO A 94 -1.20 -11.42 -43.55
C PRO A 94 -2.37 -11.73 -42.61
N GLU A 95 -2.71 -13.03 -42.53
CA GLU A 95 -3.83 -13.38 -41.63
C GLU A 95 -3.30 -13.78 -40.24
N ASP A 96 -2.01 -14.01 -40.17
CA ASP A 96 -1.38 -14.38 -38.89
C ASP A 96 -0.66 -13.16 -38.29
N VAL A 97 -1.43 -12.39 -37.48
CA VAL A 97 -0.99 -11.06 -37.00
C VAL A 97 -0.65 -11.15 -35.52
N GLY A 98 0.37 -10.39 -35.08
CA GLY A 98 0.59 -10.44 -33.62
C GLY A 98 2.10 -10.52 -33.30
N HIS A 99 2.39 -10.20 -32.04
CA HIS A 99 3.80 -10.13 -31.59
C HIS A 99 4.51 -11.49 -31.79
N GLY A 100 5.63 -11.49 -32.48
CA GLY A 100 6.44 -12.74 -32.58
C GLY A 100 6.12 -13.51 -33.87
N ASN A 101 5.16 -13.04 -34.64
CA ASN A 101 4.86 -13.76 -35.89
C ASN A 101 5.90 -13.45 -36.98
N PRO A 102 6.05 -14.50 -37.90
CA PRO A 102 7.09 -14.36 -38.93
C PRO A 102 6.75 -13.22 -39.93
N ALA A 103 7.85 -12.46 -40.18
CA ALA A 103 7.71 -11.34 -41.17
C ALA A 103 8.74 -11.50 -42.29
N LEU A 104 8.37 -10.97 -43.46
CA LEU A 104 9.31 -11.00 -44.60
C LEU A 104 10.30 -9.85 -44.52
N GLY A 105 10.07 -8.93 -43.53
CA GLY A 105 10.98 -7.77 -43.34
C GLY A 105 10.19 -6.57 -42.83
N PHE A 106 11.00 -5.43 -42.77
CA PHE A 106 10.31 -4.21 -42.32
C PHE A 106 9.31 -3.73 -43.40
N GLY A 107 8.33 -2.96 -42.89
CA GLY A 107 7.28 -2.46 -43.81
C GLY A 107 7.83 -1.40 -44.77
N LYS A 108 6.94 -0.96 -45.65
CA LYS A 108 7.36 0.05 -46.65
C LYS A 108 7.66 1.39 -45.96
N PRO A 109 8.76 2.06 -46.53
CA PRO A 109 9.10 3.37 -45.95
C PRO A 109 7.99 4.40 -46.16
N GLY A 110 7.80 5.24 -45.07
CA GLY A 110 6.78 6.31 -45.19
C GLY A 110 7.21 7.41 -46.18
N ASP A 111 6.27 8.29 -46.49
CA ASP A 111 6.50 9.26 -47.59
C ASP A 111 7.18 10.53 -47.06
N ILE A 112 7.22 10.63 -45.72
CA ILE A 112 7.76 11.90 -45.20
C ILE A 112 9.23 11.71 -44.79
N ASN A 113 9.54 10.70 -43.92
CA ASN A 113 10.91 10.57 -43.40
C ASN A 113 11.71 9.52 -44.17
N HIS A 114 11.03 8.72 -45.10
CA HIS A 114 11.62 7.72 -46.00
C HIS A 114 12.58 6.79 -45.26
N ARG A 115 12.16 6.39 -43.96
CA ARG A 115 13.02 5.46 -43.19
C ARG A 115 12.82 4.02 -43.67
N ARG A 116 13.95 3.25 -43.70
CA ARG A 116 13.84 1.87 -44.24
C ARG A 116 13.92 0.86 -43.10
N ASP A 117 13.89 1.39 -41.84
CA ASP A 117 14.02 0.45 -40.71
C ASP A 117 12.65 0.17 -40.07
N GLY A 118 11.58 0.55 -40.87
CA GLY A 118 10.23 0.15 -40.43
C GLY A 118 9.62 1.18 -39.47
N ARG A 119 10.31 2.34 -39.19
CA ARG A 119 9.72 3.37 -38.31
C ARG A 119 9.00 4.44 -39.14
N LEU A 120 7.83 4.77 -38.51
CA LEU A 120 7.03 5.82 -39.17
C LEU A 120 6.58 6.84 -38.11
N SER A 121 6.65 8.18 -38.56
CA SER A 121 6.05 9.16 -37.63
C SER A 121 4.52 9.05 -37.60
N TYR A 122 4.03 9.59 -36.49
CA TYR A 122 2.56 9.61 -36.41
C TYR A 122 1.94 10.28 -37.63
N ALA A 123 2.58 11.27 -38.20
CA ALA A 123 2.05 11.96 -39.40
C ALA A 123 2.00 11.02 -40.61
N GLU A 124 2.97 10.05 -40.66
CA GLU A 124 3.03 9.13 -41.82
C GLU A 124 2.02 7.99 -41.65
N LEU A 125 1.63 7.79 -40.35
CA LEU A 125 0.74 6.64 -40.10
C LEU A 125 -0.72 7.11 -40.05
N CYS A 126 -0.98 8.37 -39.80
CA CYS A 126 -2.34 8.80 -39.40
C CYS A 126 -3.31 8.62 -40.57
N THR A 127 -2.77 8.57 -41.88
CA THR A 127 -3.71 8.33 -43.00
C THR A 127 -4.27 6.90 -42.95
N GLU A 128 -3.35 6.01 -42.44
CA GLU A 128 -3.84 4.62 -42.33
C GLU A 128 -4.82 4.47 -41.16
N LEU A 129 -4.83 5.47 -40.24
CA LEU A 129 -5.66 5.38 -39.02
C LEU A 129 -7.05 5.98 -39.26
N ARG A 130 -7.38 6.41 -40.54
CA ARG A 130 -8.69 7.04 -40.82
C ARG A 130 -9.81 6.00 -40.72
N ASN A 131 -9.38 4.75 -40.91
CA ASN A 131 -10.35 3.67 -40.64
C ASN A 131 -10.06 3.00 -39.30
N ARG A 132 -10.54 3.54 -38.23
CA ARG A 132 -10.21 3.15 -36.83
C ARG A 132 -10.68 1.72 -36.55
N SER A 133 -11.63 1.17 -37.40
CA SER A 133 -12.15 -0.21 -37.18
C SER A 133 -11.08 -1.26 -37.40
N LYS A 134 -9.93 -0.89 -37.85
CA LYS A 134 -8.89 -1.89 -38.16
C LYS A 134 -7.82 -1.91 -37.05
N ILE A 135 -8.00 -1.00 -36.04
CA ILE A 135 -7.01 -0.95 -34.95
C ILE A 135 -7.32 -2.09 -33.98
N ILE A 136 -6.24 -2.82 -33.77
CA ILE A 136 -6.41 -3.93 -32.80
C ILE A 136 -5.72 -3.53 -31.50
N TYR A 137 -6.47 -3.55 -30.44
CA TYR A 137 -5.96 -3.19 -29.10
C TYR A 137 -5.79 -4.46 -28.26
N ASP A 138 -4.51 -4.72 -27.92
CA ASP A 138 -4.24 -5.80 -26.95
C ASP A 138 -4.30 -5.27 -25.50
N ALA A 139 -5.42 -5.48 -24.80
CA ALA A 139 -5.69 -4.87 -23.47
C ALA A 139 -4.74 -5.44 -22.41
N LYS A 140 -4.32 -6.74 -22.59
CA LYS A 140 -3.40 -7.36 -21.59
C LYS A 140 -2.01 -6.69 -21.64
N ALA A 141 -1.58 -6.42 -22.86
CA ALA A 141 -0.21 -5.86 -22.96
C ALA A 141 -0.26 -4.33 -23.13
N VAL A 142 -1.55 -3.83 -23.24
CA VAL A 142 -1.79 -2.38 -23.42
C VAL A 142 -0.96 -1.86 -24.60
N THR A 143 -1.22 -2.45 -25.81
CA THR A 143 -0.49 -2.01 -27.02
C THR A 143 -1.44 -2.10 -28.22
N LEU A 144 -1.05 -1.27 -29.30
CA LEU A 144 -1.95 -1.21 -30.49
C LEU A 144 -1.22 -1.75 -31.73
N SER A 145 -2.15 -2.31 -32.59
CA SER A 145 -1.59 -2.69 -33.91
C SER A 145 -2.66 -2.53 -34.99
N LEU A 146 -2.15 -2.56 -36.26
CA LEU A 146 -3.08 -2.48 -37.41
C LEU A 146 -2.42 -3.10 -38.63
N THR A 147 -3.27 -3.80 -39.47
CA THR A 147 -2.76 -4.31 -40.76
C THR A 147 -3.53 -3.64 -41.91
N ASP A 148 -2.70 -3.08 -42.84
CA ASP A 148 -3.42 -2.38 -43.92
C ASP A 148 -3.76 -3.32 -45.08
N GLU A 149 -4.33 -2.80 -46.12
CA GLU A 149 -4.88 -3.62 -47.23
C GLU A 149 -3.76 -4.30 -48.02
N ASN A 150 -2.65 -3.81 -47.83
CA ASN A 150 -1.52 -4.40 -48.58
C ASN A 150 -0.74 -5.39 -47.70
N GLY A 151 -1.34 -5.73 -46.55
CA GLY A 151 -0.73 -6.80 -45.74
C GLY A 151 0.43 -6.27 -44.88
N GLN A 152 0.53 -4.84 -44.70
CA GLN A 152 1.55 -4.26 -43.80
C GLN A 152 0.98 -4.17 -42.37
N TRP A 153 1.84 -4.54 -41.49
CA TRP A 153 1.39 -4.58 -40.08
C TRP A 153 2.10 -3.47 -39.30
N TYR A 154 1.27 -2.74 -38.45
CA TYR A 154 1.82 -1.56 -37.75
C TYR A 154 1.59 -1.74 -36.24
N SER A 155 2.64 -1.41 -35.48
CA SER A 155 2.52 -1.20 -34.03
C SER A 155 2.77 0.28 -33.70
N PHE A 156 1.82 0.90 -32.89
CA PHE A 156 1.94 2.36 -32.76
C PHE A 156 1.22 2.81 -31.49
N GLU A 157 1.41 4.23 -31.22
CA GLU A 157 0.59 4.87 -30.16
C GLU A 157 -0.42 5.83 -30.79
N GLU A 158 -1.53 5.91 -30.10
CA GLU A 158 -2.57 6.86 -30.57
C GLU A 158 -2.99 7.76 -29.40
N PRO A 159 -2.91 9.16 -29.61
CA PRO A 159 -3.08 10.11 -28.50
C PRO A 159 -4.45 9.97 -27.84
N GLN A 160 -5.42 9.62 -28.54
CA GLN A 160 -6.76 9.61 -27.93
C GLN A 160 -7.16 8.18 -27.54
N HIS A 161 -6.24 7.30 -27.84
CA HIS A 161 -6.65 5.91 -27.54
C HIS A 161 -6.25 5.56 -26.09
N GLU A 162 -7.00 4.62 -25.45
CA GLU A 162 -6.82 4.26 -24.03
C GLU A 162 -5.46 3.58 -23.79
N SER A 163 -4.90 2.87 -24.77
CA SER A 163 -3.57 2.27 -24.57
C SER A 163 -2.52 3.32 -24.16
N PHE A 164 -2.49 4.49 -24.80
CA PHE A 164 -1.50 5.54 -24.49
C PHE A 164 -1.83 6.20 -23.14
N HIS A 165 -3.06 6.48 -22.80
CA HIS A 165 -3.45 7.08 -21.50
C HIS A 165 -3.05 6.17 -20.34
N ARG A 166 -3.25 4.88 -20.49
CA ARG A 166 -2.94 3.94 -19.40
C ARG A 166 -1.43 3.89 -19.13
N LYS A 167 -0.71 3.99 -20.11
CA LYS A 167 0.76 3.95 -19.86
C LYS A 167 1.21 5.20 -19.09
N ILE A 168 0.57 6.32 -19.42
CA ILE A 168 0.97 7.56 -18.71
C ILE A 168 0.47 7.50 -17.27
N ARG A 169 -0.72 7.00 -17.04
CA ARG A 169 -1.26 6.93 -15.67
C ARG A 169 -0.51 5.88 -14.84
N TRP A 170 -0.23 4.83 -15.48
CA TRP A 170 0.59 3.80 -14.79
C TRP A 170 1.88 4.41 -14.21
N VAL A 171 2.54 5.29 -14.98
CA VAL A 171 3.79 5.91 -14.48
C VAL A 171 3.48 6.76 -13.25
N SER A 172 2.39 7.52 -13.29
CA SER A 172 2.09 8.43 -12.15
C SER A 172 1.61 7.63 -10.95
N SER A 173 0.83 6.64 -11.06
CA SER A 173 0.24 5.90 -9.92
C SER A 173 1.27 4.96 -9.27
N HIS A 174 2.34 4.70 -9.83
CA HIS A 174 3.29 3.71 -9.28
C HIS A 174 4.54 4.42 -8.75
N GLY A 175 4.45 5.81 -8.77
CA GLY A 175 5.46 6.59 -8.02
C GLY A 175 6.72 6.86 -8.87
N TYR A 176 6.72 6.63 -10.28
CA TYR A 176 7.92 6.89 -11.11
C TYR A 176 8.11 8.39 -11.32
N GLY A 177 9.36 8.75 -11.59
CA GLY A 177 9.83 10.16 -11.61
C GLY A 177 9.18 10.96 -12.74
N GLY A 178 8.53 10.19 -13.75
CA GLY A 178 7.87 10.96 -14.83
C GLY A 178 7.89 10.16 -16.14
N VAL A 179 7.24 10.88 -17.22
CA VAL A 179 7.15 10.21 -18.55
C VAL A 179 7.94 11.05 -19.57
N GLY A 180 8.85 10.33 -20.29
CA GLY A 180 9.44 10.95 -21.50
C GLY A 180 8.82 10.37 -22.78
N ILE A 181 8.55 11.36 -23.83
CA ILE A 181 8.01 10.86 -25.13
C ILE A 181 9.06 11.13 -26.21
N MET A 182 9.54 9.99 -26.64
CA MET A 182 10.54 10.09 -27.73
C MET A 182 9.94 9.64 -29.07
N SER A 183 10.24 10.35 -30.12
CA SER A 183 10.87 11.69 -30.27
C SER A 183 9.84 12.68 -30.81
N VAL A 184 10.12 13.90 -30.60
CA VAL A 184 9.21 14.96 -31.09
C VAL A 184 8.97 14.77 -32.59
N GLU A 185 9.99 14.18 -33.32
CA GLU A 185 9.84 14.01 -34.78
C GLU A 185 8.89 12.84 -35.11
N GLY A 186 8.88 11.95 -34.14
CA GLY A 186 7.99 10.79 -34.38
C GLY A 186 6.52 11.17 -34.21
N ASP A 187 6.33 12.41 -33.72
CA ASP A 187 4.93 12.89 -33.60
C ASP A 187 4.55 13.73 -34.83
N ASP A 188 3.36 14.36 -34.70
CA ASP A 188 2.93 15.21 -35.84
C ASP A 188 3.33 16.67 -35.57
N THR A 189 4.44 17.04 -36.19
CA THR A 189 5.02 18.36 -35.82
C THR A 189 4.42 19.47 -36.68
N LEU A 190 3.65 19.03 -37.74
CA LEU A 190 3.14 20.09 -38.63
C LEU A 190 1.61 20.05 -38.63
N GLY A 191 1.08 19.16 -37.72
CA GLY A 191 -0.40 19.11 -37.63
C GLY A 191 -1.03 18.52 -38.89
N ARG A 192 -0.51 17.57 -39.54
CA ARG A 192 -1.05 17.03 -40.81
C ARG A 192 -2.20 16.06 -40.54
N CYS A 193 -2.21 15.67 -39.31
CA CYS A 193 -3.19 14.61 -39.00
C CYS A 193 -4.47 15.25 -38.46
N GLY A 194 -4.53 16.64 -38.39
CA GLY A 194 -5.79 17.33 -38.06
C GLY A 194 -6.03 17.37 -36.55
N GLU A 195 -4.99 16.97 -35.65
CA GLU A 195 -5.19 16.94 -34.19
C GLU A 195 -4.29 17.98 -33.51
N GLY A 196 -3.88 18.95 -34.37
CA GLY A 196 -2.99 20.00 -33.82
C GLY A 196 -1.54 19.51 -33.71
N LEU A 197 -0.62 20.43 -33.28
CA LEU A 197 0.82 20.08 -33.21
C LEU A 197 1.09 19.17 -32.01
N LEU A 198 1.87 18.05 -32.32
CA LEU A 198 2.40 17.10 -31.30
C LEU A 198 1.26 16.52 -30.46
N PRO A 199 0.37 15.90 -31.04
CA PRO A 199 -0.82 15.40 -30.32
C PRO A 199 -0.44 14.39 -29.22
N LEU A 200 0.49 13.50 -29.42
CA LEU A 200 0.88 12.57 -28.33
C LEU A 200 1.52 13.31 -27.16
N HIS A 201 2.36 14.27 -27.42
CA HIS A 201 3.00 15.02 -26.32
C HIS A 201 1.97 15.89 -25.58
N ARG A 202 1.08 16.52 -26.26
CA ARG A 202 0.06 17.37 -25.61
C ARG A 202 -0.88 16.52 -24.73
N MET A 203 -1.12 15.34 -25.31
CA MET A 203 -2.00 14.48 -24.49
C MET A 203 -1.28 14.03 -23.21
N ALA A 204 -0.04 13.59 -23.31
CA ALA A 204 0.70 13.24 -22.09
C ALA A 204 0.73 14.40 -21.09
N ARG A 205 0.92 15.59 -21.52
CA ARG A 205 0.88 16.77 -20.62
C ARG A 205 -0.50 16.91 -19.96
N ARG A 206 -1.47 16.74 -20.76
CA ARG A 206 -2.84 16.90 -20.22
C ARG A 206 -3.09 15.86 -19.12
N LEU A 207 -2.61 14.67 -19.35
CA LEU A 207 -2.90 13.59 -18.38
C LEU A 207 -2.03 13.73 -17.13
N LEU A 208 -0.92 14.41 -17.24
CA LEU A 208 -0.02 14.54 -16.07
C LEU A 208 -0.29 15.85 -15.35
N GLN A 209 -1.29 16.65 -15.90
CA GLN A 209 -1.62 17.92 -15.23
C GLN A 209 -2.33 17.61 -13.90
N CYS A 210 -1.68 18.00 -12.79
CA CYS A 210 -2.31 17.89 -11.46
C CYS A 210 -3.71 18.51 -11.47
N SER A 211 -4.77 17.75 -11.94
CA SER A 211 -6.16 18.28 -11.84
C SER A 211 -6.43 18.77 -10.41
N GLY A 212 -5.99 19.89 -10.10
CA GLY A 212 -6.66 20.66 -9.02
C GLY A 212 -8.15 20.33 -8.92
N ARG A 213 -8.59 19.09 -8.96
CA ARG A 213 -10.01 19.00 -8.52
C ARG A 213 -10.05 18.89 -6.99
N HIS A 214 -10.09 20.03 -6.36
CA HIS A 214 -10.56 20.26 -4.98
C HIS A 214 -11.68 19.30 -4.60
N PHE A 215 -11.26 18.06 -4.34
CA PHE A 215 -12.24 17.25 -3.60
C PHE A 215 -12.29 17.70 -2.13
N HIS A 216 -13.25 18.54 -1.87
CA HIS A 216 -13.66 18.71 -0.45
C HIS A 216 -13.71 17.38 0.28
N ILE A 217 -12.51 16.72 0.56
CA ILE A 217 -12.72 15.61 1.51
C ILE A 217 -12.41 16.13 2.92
N LYS A 218 -13.35 16.73 3.42
CA LYS A 218 -13.38 16.77 4.91
C LYS A 218 -13.37 15.36 5.49
N SER A 219 -12.18 14.52 5.41
CA SER A 219 -12.01 13.62 6.58
C SER A 219 -10.75 12.78 6.40
N HIS A 220 -9.47 13.21 6.67
CA HIS A 220 -8.38 12.28 7.09
C HIS A 220 -8.83 10.82 7.02
N LEU A 221 -10.07 10.36 6.22
CA LEU A 221 -10.53 8.99 6.46
C LEU A 221 -10.49 8.20 5.15
N CYS A 222 -9.64 7.19 5.12
CA CYS A 222 -9.64 6.19 4.03
C CYS A 222 -11.05 5.90 3.53
N THR A 223 -11.10 5.84 2.15
CA THR A 223 -12.42 5.39 1.62
C THR A 223 -12.71 3.95 2.08
N ARG A 224 -13.64 3.80 2.99
CA ARG A 224 -14.13 2.47 3.43
C ARG A 224 -15.65 2.38 3.27
N ILE A 225 -16.02 1.43 2.44
CA ILE A 225 -17.45 1.32 2.10
C ILE A 225 -18.03 0.11 2.85
N CYS A 226 -18.95 0.44 3.74
CA CYS A 226 -19.61 -0.65 4.48
C CYS A 226 -20.99 -0.96 3.87
N VAL A 227 -21.08 -2.23 3.47
CA VAL A 227 -22.30 -2.60 2.72
C VAL A 227 -23.21 -3.42 3.65
N ILE A 228 -24.46 -2.90 3.79
CA ILE A 228 -25.48 -3.62 4.58
C ILE A 228 -26.46 -4.31 3.62
N ARG A 229 -26.65 -5.64 3.94
CA ARG A 229 -27.59 -6.41 3.07
C ARG A 229 -28.73 -6.94 3.93
N PRO A 230 -29.71 -6.17 4.09
CA PRO A 230 -30.79 -6.47 5.06
C PRO A 230 -31.52 -7.77 4.70
N LYS A 231 -31.64 -8.15 3.49
CA LYS A 231 -32.38 -9.36 3.13
C LYS A 231 -31.64 -10.63 3.56
N MET A 232 -30.33 -10.47 3.65
CA MET A 232 -29.51 -11.66 3.99
C MET A 232 -29.43 -11.85 5.50
N SER A 233 -29.95 -10.95 6.30
CA SER A 233 -29.78 -10.96 7.77
C SER A 233 -30.92 -11.74 8.43
N GLY A 234 -31.62 -12.75 7.60
CA GLY A 234 -32.75 -13.50 8.20
C GLY A 234 -33.76 -12.57 8.87
N ARG A 235 -34.26 -12.88 10.26
CA ARG A 235 -35.37 -12.13 10.93
C ARG A 235 -34.82 -10.93 11.70
N LYS A 236 -33.49 -10.75 11.73
CA LYS A 236 -32.92 -9.67 12.57
C LYS A 236 -32.58 -8.45 11.70
N VAL A 237 -33.13 -7.27 12.09
CA VAL A 237 -32.88 -6.00 11.37
C VAL A 237 -31.60 -5.36 11.95
N PHE A 238 -30.73 -4.93 11.00
CA PHE A 238 -29.46 -4.29 11.40
C PHE A 238 -29.75 -3.01 12.21
N LYS A 239 -29.03 -2.92 13.34
CA LYS A 239 -29.15 -1.68 14.15
C LYS A 239 -27.78 -1.00 14.26
N PHE A 240 -27.85 0.35 14.27
CA PHE A 240 -26.58 1.11 14.23
C PHE A 240 -26.12 1.42 15.66
N ASP A 241 -26.70 0.97 16.67
CA ASP A 241 -26.42 1.35 18.06
C ASP A 241 -24.97 1.08 18.44
N LYS A 242 -24.28 -0.01 17.96
CA LYS A 242 -22.89 -0.33 18.38
C LYS A 242 -21.93 -0.10 17.21
N PHE A 243 -22.48 0.53 16.17
CA PHE A 243 -21.65 0.78 14.97
C PHE A 243 -20.92 2.11 15.14
N LEU A 244 -19.58 2.07 14.93
CA LEU A 244 -18.80 3.33 14.98
C LEU A 244 -18.85 4.04 13.62
N ALA A 245 -19.49 5.29 13.63
CA ALA A 245 -19.70 6.00 12.36
C ALA A 245 -18.38 6.31 11.66
N SER A 246 -17.32 6.47 12.41
CA SER A 246 -16.01 6.85 11.81
C SER A 246 -15.33 5.65 11.15
N ALA A 247 -15.91 4.49 11.37
CA ALA A 247 -15.27 3.27 10.81
C ALA A 247 -15.52 3.18 9.30
N CYS A 248 -16.54 3.90 8.83
CA CYS A 248 -16.81 3.85 7.38
C CYS A 248 -16.98 5.28 6.85
N SER A 249 -16.44 5.35 5.63
CA SER A 249 -16.68 6.64 4.94
C SER A 249 -18.04 6.63 4.21
N HIS A 250 -18.46 5.43 3.80
CA HIS A 250 -19.74 5.28 3.07
C HIS A 250 -20.50 4.07 3.64
N ILE A 251 -21.81 4.31 3.67
CA ILE A 251 -22.68 3.16 3.97
C ILE A 251 -23.57 2.87 2.75
N VAL A 252 -23.43 1.59 2.36
CA VAL A 252 -24.27 1.17 1.22
C VAL A 252 -25.38 0.26 1.76
N ILE A 253 -26.60 0.66 1.41
CA ILE A 253 -27.70 -0.24 1.81
C ILE A 253 -28.24 -0.96 0.56
N SER A 254 -28.02 -2.23 0.57
CA SER A 254 -28.34 -3.08 -0.60
C SER A 254 -29.68 -3.78 -0.40
N SER A 255 -30.73 -4.37 -1.30
CA SER A 255 -30.64 -3.51 -2.51
C SER A 255 -32.03 -3.26 -3.09
N ALA A 256 -32.27 -2.17 -3.85
CA ALA A 256 -33.48 -1.94 -4.64
C ALA A 256 -33.48 -2.77 -5.92
N SER A 257 -34.69 -3.35 -6.26
CA SER A 257 -34.84 -4.05 -7.56
C SER A 257 -35.60 -3.16 -8.56
N ILE A 258 -35.31 -3.46 -9.80
CA ILE A 258 -35.98 -2.65 -10.84
C ILE A 258 -37.10 -3.51 -11.45
N ARG A 259 -38.24 -2.90 -11.34
CA ARG A 259 -39.38 -3.57 -11.99
C ARG A 259 -40.20 -2.56 -12.80
N MET A 260 -40.36 -2.96 -14.09
CA MET A 260 -41.10 -2.10 -15.03
C MET A 260 -40.58 -0.66 -14.98
N GLY A 261 -39.20 -0.53 -14.85
CA GLY A 261 -38.54 0.79 -15.03
C GLY A 261 -38.41 1.52 -13.68
N THR A 262 -39.02 0.95 -12.65
CA THR A 262 -38.96 1.67 -11.36
C THR A 262 -38.11 0.88 -10.35
N ALA A 263 -37.16 1.64 -9.72
CA ALA A 263 -36.32 1.00 -8.68
C ALA A 263 -37.02 1.16 -7.31
N ARG A 264 -37.12 -0.10 -6.57
CA ARG A 264 -37.81 -0.02 -5.28
C ARG A 264 -37.08 -0.90 -4.26
N PHE A 265 -37.15 -0.31 -3.02
CA PHE A 265 -36.54 -1.09 -1.92
C PHE A 265 -37.64 -1.91 -1.22
N ASP A 266 -37.21 -3.05 -0.80
CA ASP A 266 -38.17 -3.82 0.02
C ASP A 266 -38.26 -3.24 1.43
N HIS A 267 -39.19 -3.88 2.16
CA HIS A 267 -39.52 -3.30 3.48
C HIS A 267 -38.29 -3.31 4.40
N LYS A 268 -37.48 -4.38 4.40
CA LYS A 268 -36.31 -4.44 5.31
C LYS A 268 -35.26 -3.40 4.93
N SER A 269 -35.04 -3.16 3.67
CA SER A 269 -34.05 -2.14 3.25
C SER A 269 -34.55 -0.73 3.59
N ASN A 270 -35.91 -0.57 3.42
CA ASN A 270 -36.44 0.75 3.80
C ASN A 270 -36.26 1.03 5.29
N THR A 271 -36.49 -0.01 6.02
CA THR A 271 -36.29 0.14 7.48
C THR A 271 -34.82 0.49 7.79
N ALA A 272 -33.87 -0.19 7.15
CA ALA A 272 -32.44 0.11 7.38
C ALA A 272 -32.11 1.55 6.99
N ILE A 273 -32.73 2.02 5.91
CA ILE A 273 -32.46 3.42 5.48
C ILE A 273 -33.04 4.37 6.53
N ASN A 274 -34.22 4.05 6.99
CA ASN A 274 -34.79 4.93 8.03
C ASN A 274 -33.96 4.90 9.31
N ASP A 275 -33.50 3.68 9.66
CA ASP A 275 -32.61 3.60 10.83
C ASP A 275 -31.35 4.44 10.64
N TYR A 276 -30.77 4.42 9.42
CA TYR A 276 -29.61 5.29 9.14
C TYR A 276 -29.94 6.76 9.41
N HIS A 277 -31.12 7.14 9.04
CA HIS A 277 -31.47 8.58 9.21
C HIS A 277 -31.72 8.89 10.70
N ASP A 278 -32.18 7.86 11.39
CA ASP A 278 -32.48 8.11 12.81
C ASP A 278 -31.21 7.99 13.66
N TRP A 279 -30.16 7.47 13.02
CA TRP A 279 -28.89 7.29 13.75
C TRP A 279 -28.28 8.65 14.14
N LYS A 280 -28.11 8.80 15.54
CA LYS A 280 -27.67 10.13 16.03
C LYS A 280 -26.16 10.12 16.28
N VAL A 281 -25.38 10.62 15.22
CA VAL A 281 -23.90 10.73 15.36
C VAL A 281 -23.47 12.08 14.77
N ASP A 282 -22.36 12.55 15.19
CA ASP A 282 -21.93 13.91 14.79
C ASP A 282 -21.76 14.01 13.26
N GLU A 283 -21.10 12.96 12.78
CA GLU A 283 -20.92 12.95 11.31
C GLU A 283 -21.26 11.55 10.77
N LYS A 284 -22.38 11.62 9.86
CA LYS A 284 -22.76 10.32 9.27
C LYS A 284 -21.98 10.07 7.97
N PRO A 285 -21.59 8.71 7.81
CA PRO A 285 -21.02 8.40 6.50
C PRO A 285 -22.02 8.63 5.36
N LYS A 286 -21.39 8.82 4.21
CA LYS A 286 -22.27 9.05 3.04
C LYS A 286 -23.16 7.83 2.76
N LEU A 287 -24.43 8.21 2.57
CA LEU A 287 -25.39 7.11 2.27
C LEU A 287 -25.42 6.82 0.76
N ILE A 288 -25.25 5.50 0.43
CA ILE A 288 -25.28 5.05 -0.97
C ILE A 288 -26.36 3.97 -1.11
N LEU A 289 -27.22 4.18 -2.15
CA LEU A 289 -28.26 3.17 -2.38
C LEU A 289 -27.84 2.19 -3.48
N ALA A 290 -27.82 0.89 -3.10
CA ALA A 290 -27.40 -0.13 -4.08
C ALA A 290 -28.61 -0.61 -4.88
N ILE A 291 -28.36 -0.78 -6.22
CA ILE A 291 -29.49 -1.14 -7.11
C ILE A 291 -29.09 -2.38 -7.89
N GLY A 292 -29.94 -3.43 -7.78
CA GLY A 292 -29.85 -4.48 -8.83
C GLY A 292 -29.02 -5.66 -8.32
N ALA A 293 -28.62 -5.69 -7.04
CA ALA A 293 -27.70 -6.75 -6.55
C ALA A 293 -28.40 -8.11 -6.61
N GLU A 294 -29.80 -8.13 -6.74
CA GLU A 294 -30.48 -9.43 -6.75
C GLU A 294 -31.14 -9.67 -8.12
N GLN A 295 -30.87 -8.82 -9.01
CA GLN A 295 -31.52 -8.96 -10.33
C GLN A 295 -30.75 -9.96 -11.21
N THR A 296 -31.65 -10.73 -11.92
CA THR A 296 -31.02 -11.68 -12.86
C THR A 296 -30.54 -10.94 -14.12
N CYS A 297 -29.73 -11.68 -14.82
CA CYS A 297 -29.24 -11.09 -16.08
C CYS A 297 -30.41 -10.76 -17.01
N ALA A 298 -31.46 -11.60 -17.11
CA ALA A 298 -32.62 -11.36 -17.99
C ALA A 298 -33.39 -10.10 -17.55
N SER A 299 -33.45 -9.98 -16.26
CA SER A 299 -34.16 -8.79 -15.77
C SER A 299 -33.41 -7.50 -16.11
N TRP A 300 -32.09 -7.49 -15.96
CA TRP A 300 -31.33 -6.29 -16.37
C TRP A 300 -31.54 -5.97 -17.85
N ARG A 301 -31.56 -6.99 -18.67
CA ARG A 301 -31.68 -6.75 -20.12
C ARG A 301 -33.04 -6.12 -20.45
N LEU A 302 -33.96 -6.65 -19.71
CA LEU A 302 -35.32 -6.15 -20.02
C LEU A 302 -35.46 -4.68 -19.57
N GLU A 303 -34.81 -4.33 -18.47
CA GLU A 303 -35.09 -3.00 -17.87
C GLU A 303 -34.23 -1.92 -18.53
N ILE A 304 -33.15 -2.40 -19.25
CA ILE A 304 -32.29 -1.30 -19.76
C ILE A 304 -31.98 -1.58 -21.24
N ALA A 305 -32.91 -2.18 -21.91
CA ALA A 305 -32.70 -2.73 -23.27
C ALA A 305 -32.51 -1.59 -24.28
N ASN A 306 -33.23 -0.47 -24.12
CA ASN A 306 -33.06 0.60 -25.13
C ASN A 306 -32.96 1.97 -24.43
N ASN A 307 -32.83 3.03 -25.26
CA ASN A 307 -32.54 4.37 -24.72
C ASN A 307 -33.68 4.87 -23.82
N ILE A 308 -34.92 4.55 -24.25
CA ILE A 308 -36.06 5.05 -23.45
C ILE A 308 -36.10 4.34 -22.09
N SER A 309 -35.97 3.03 -22.11
CA SER A 309 -35.99 2.30 -20.83
C SER A 309 -34.85 2.73 -19.91
N ARG A 310 -33.65 3.01 -20.46
CA ARG A 310 -32.52 3.45 -19.60
C ARG A 310 -32.81 4.82 -18.98
N SER A 311 -33.46 5.68 -19.79
CA SER A 311 -33.78 7.02 -19.24
C SER A 311 -34.81 6.91 -18.12
N ILE A 312 -35.74 5.95 -18.32
CA ILE A 312 -36.77 5.79 -17.28
C ILE A 312 -36.13 5.25 -16.00
N VAL A 313 -35.31 4.28 -16.20
CA VAL A 313 -34.64 3.71 -15.00
C VAL A 313 -33.76 4.77 -14.35
N ALA A 314 -32.94 5.51 -15.14
CA ALA A 314 -32.06 6.54 -14.55
C ALA A 314 -32.86 7.60 -13.81
N ASN A 315 -34.01 7.97 -14.35
CA ASN A 315 -34.83 8.98 -13.65
C ASN A 315 -35.43 8.41 -12.36
N SER A 316 -35.81 7.18 -12.52
CA SER A 316 -36.32 6.54 -11.29
C SER A 316 -35.25 6.51 -10.19
N ILE A 317 -34.05 6.18 -10.51
CA ILE A 317 -32.96 6.16 -9.50
C ILE A 317 -32.71 7.57 -8.97
N LYS A 318 -32.77 8.56 -9.89
CA LYS A 318 -32.62 9.97 -9.43
C LYS A 318 -33.68 10.31 -8.37
N GLU A 319 -34.92 9.85 -8.65
CA GLU A 319 -35.98 10.17 -7.67
C GLU A 319 -35.74 9.45 -6.34
N LEU A 320 -35.25 8.25 -6.46
CA LEU A 320 -34.94 7.53 -5.21
C LEU A 320 -33.84 8.24 -4.41
N VAL A 321 -32.76 8.65 -5.12
CA VAL A 321 -31.68 9.36 -4.41
C VAL A 321 -32.24 10.61 -3.72
N LYS A 322 -33.18 11.28 -4.40
CA LYS A 322 -33.77 12.49 -3.80
C LYS A 322 -34.69 12.12 -2.62
N GLU A 323 -35.49 11.11 -2.85
CA GLU A 323 -36.47 10.72 -1.82
C GLU A 323 -35.77 10.34 -0.51
N TYR A 324 -34.64 9.68 -0.66
CA TYR A 324 -34.02 9.18 0.59
C TYR A 324 -32.85 10.07 0.98
N ASN A 325 -32.76 11.21 0.31
CA ASN A 325 -31.64 12.13 0.57
C ASN A 325 -30.29 11.41 0.63
N ALA A 326 -30.09 10.58 -0.41
CA ALA A 326 -28.84 9.79 -0.47
C ALA A 326 -27.74 10.57 -1.20
N ASP A 327 -26.47 10.16 -0.89
CA ASP A 327 -25.29 10.84 -1.48
C ASP A 327 -24.87 10.18 -2.80
N GLY A 328 -25.47 9.03 -3.05
CA GLY A 328 -25.06 8.39 -4.33
C GLY A 328 -25.78 7.06 -4.52
N VAL A 329 -25.33 6.41 -5.66
CA VAL A 329 -25.96 5.11 -5.97
C VAL A 329 -24.84 4.12 -6.35
N GLN A 330 -25.17 2.86 -5.95
CA GLN A 330 -24.31 1.75 -6.43
C GLN A 330 -25.10 0.86 -7.40
N ILE A 331 -24.45 0.70 -8.61
CA ILE A 331 -25.06 -0.25 -9.56
C ILE A 331 -24.39 -1.62 -9.42
N SER A 332 -25.36 -2.63 -9.21
CA SER A 332 -24.78 -3.96 -8.90
C SER A 332 -25.39 -5.01 -9.85
N TRP A 333 -24.70 -5.32 -10.94
CA TRP A 333 -25.03 -6.49 -11.78
C TRP A 333 -24.15 -7.67 -11.40
N THR A 334 -24.41 -8.16 -10.14
CA THR A 334 -23.40 -9.09 -9.58
C THR A 334 -24.08 -10.41 -9.20
N HIS A 335 -25.48 -10.38 -9.23
CA HIS A 335 -26.15 -11.65 -8.89
C HIS A 335 -25.73 -12.78 -9.84
N GLU A 336 -25.59 -12.38 -11.14
CA GLU A 336 -25.06 -13.33 -12.14
C GLU A 336 -24.05 -12.60 -13.05
N ARG A 337 -23.26 -13.55 -13.62
CA ARG A 337 -22.30 -12.93 -14.57
C ARG A 337 -23.02 -12.47 -15.84
N MET A 338 -22.42 -11.45 -16.48
CA MET A 338 -22.93 -11.07 -17.81
C MET A 338 -22.58 -12.15 -18.85
N GLU A 339 -23.61 -12.35 -19.73
CA GLU A 339 -23.46 -13.53 -20.61
C GLU A 339 -22.91 -13.11 -21.98
N SER A 340 -23.04 -11.79 -22.30
CA SER A 340 -22.57 -11.43 -23.65
C SER A 340 -22.02 -9.99 -23.62
N SER A 341 -21.29 -9.64 -24.72
CA SER A 341 -20.72 -8.27 -24.84
C SER A 341 -21.84 -7.23 -24.91
N ARG A 342 -22.98 -7.65 -25.46
CA ARG A 342 -24.12 -6.72 -25.51
C ARG A 342 -24.55 -6.30 -24.09
N ASP A 343 -24.48 -7.25 -23.18
CA ASP A 343 -24.79 -6.88 -21.79
C ASP A 343 -23.85 -5.78 -21.27
N GLY A 344 -22.60 -5.95 -21.56
CA GLY A 344 -21.63 -4.91 -21.14
C GLY A 344 -21.95 -3.55 -21.75
N GLU A 345 -22.35 -3.54 -23.04
CA GLU A 345 -22.66 -2.25 -23.70
C GLU A 345 -23.91 -1.60 -23.09
N MET A 346 -24.82 -2.46 -22.75
CA MET A 346 -26.05 -1.91 -22.14
C MET A 346 -25.73 -1.29 -20.77
N LEU A 347 -24.94 -2.00 -20.00
CA LEU A 347 -24.55 -1.41 -18.71
C LEU A 347 -23.80 -0.08 -18.91
N ALA A 348 -22.85 -0.07 -19.84
CA ALA A 348 -22.10 1.18 -20.11
C ALA A 348 -23.06 2.33 -20.50
N ALA A 349 -24.01 1.98 -21.30
CA ALA A 349 -24.96 3.04 -21.71
C ALA A 349 -25.79 3.51 -20.50
N LEU A 350 -26.19 2.60 -19.69
CA LEU A 350 -26.94 3.03 -18.47
C LEU A 350 -26.07 3.95 -17.60
N ILE A 351 -24.83 3.57 -17.38
CA ILE A 351 -23.92 4.39 -16.55
C ILE A 351 -23.80 5.80 -17.14
N THR A 352 -23.69 5.89 -18.47
CA THR A 352 -23.59 7.21 -19.11
C THR A 352 -24.87 8.01 -18.86
N HIS A 353 -25.98 7.32 -18.94
CA HIS A 353 -27.24 8.05 -18.69
C HIS A 353 -27.32 8.49 -17.22
N LEU A 354 -26.86 7.59 -16.36
CA LEU A 354 -26.92 7.99 -14.95
C LEU A 354 -26.05 9.23 -14.69
N ARG A 355 -24.88 9.17 -15.24
CA ARG A 355 -23.99 10.32 -14.98
C ARG A 355 -24.60 11.62 -15.50
N SER A 356 -25.34 11.58 -16.63
CA SER A 356 -25.95 12.82 -17.17
C SER A 356 -27.23 13.18 -16.40
N THR A 357 -27.81 12.23 -15.82
CA THR A 357 -29.12 12.50 -15.17
C THR A 357 -28.90 12.92 -13.72
N LEU A 358 -27.92 12.37 -13.04
CA LEU A 358 -27.75 12.67 -11.60
C LEU A 358 -26.92 13.94 -11.42
N HIS A 359 -27.15 14.57 -10.25
CA HIS A 359 -26.31 15.76 -9.96
C HIS A 359 -24.83 15.40 -9.93
N GLN A 360 -23.95 16.44 -10.31
CA GLN A 360 -22.49 16.18 -10.42
C GLN A 360 -21.91 15.72 -9.08
N SER A 361 -22.59 16.16 -7.95
CA SER A 361 -22.02 15.80 -6.63
C SER A 361 -22.47 14.41 -6.19
N THR A 362 -23.46 13.80 -7.02
CA THR A 362 -23.91 12.44 -6.65
C THR A 362 -22.85 11.40 -7.04
N LEU A 363 -22.54 10.53 -6.02
CA LEU A 363 -21.54 9.48 -6.29
C LEU A 363 -22.15 8.31 -7.06
N ILE A 364 -21.34 7.82 -8.03
CA ILE A 364 -21.75 6.58 -8.73
C ILE A 364 -20.66 5.51 -8.49
N ILE A 365 -21.20 4.43 -7.86
CA ILE A 365 -20.28 3.32 -7.59
C ILE A 365 -20.73 2.08 -8.38
N LEU A 366 -19.66 1.44 -8.92
CA LEU A 366 -20.01 0.23 -9.68
C LEU A 366 -19.43 -1.00 -8.96
N ALA A 367 -20.36 -1.92 -8.55
CA ALA A 367 -19.88 -3.23 -8.06
C ALA A 367 -19.76 -4.22 -9.22
N THR A 368 -18.66 -5.07 -9.15
CA THR A 368 -18.37 -5.83 -10.39
C THR A 368 -18.29 -7.32 -10.05
N HIS A 369 -18.66 -8.10 -11.12
CA HIS A 369 -18.52 -9.57 -11.05
C HIS A 369 -17.19 -10.02 -11.69
N PRO A 370 -16.32 -10.83 -10.94
CA PRO A 370 -14.97 -11.16 -11.42
C PRO A 370 -15.01 -11.92 -12.76
N GLN A 371 -15.95 -12.79 -12.94
CA GLN A 371 -15.99 -13.55 -14.22
C GLN A 371 -16.39 -12.63 -15.39
N SER A 372 -17.28 -11.71 -15.11
CA SER A 372 -17.61 -10.78 -16.20
C SER A 372 -16.39 -9.96 -16.62
N LEU A 373 -15.56 -9.60 -15.59
CA LEU A 373 -14.34 -8.88 -15.95
C LEU A 373 -13.41 -9.76 -16.80
N LEU A 374 -13.27 -10.98 -16.36
CA LEU A 374 -12.33 -11.85 -17.11
C LEU A 374 -12.86 -12.15 -18.51
N ALA A 375 -14.19 -12.09 -18.60
CA ALA A 375 -14.76 -12.33 -19.94
C ALA A 375 -14.81 -11.03 -20.75
N GLU A 376 -14.25 -10.00 -20.19
CA GLU A 376 -14.10 -8.69 -20.87
C GLU A 376 -15.46 -8.10 -21.21
N ARG A 377 -16.35 -8.13 -20.23
CA ARG A 377 -17.73 -7.65 -20.50
C ARG A 377 -17.85 -6.19 -20.08
N TYR A 378 -16.90 -5.63 -19.38
CA TYR A 378 -17.04 -4.23 -18.92
C TYR A 378 -16.35 -3.27 -19.91
N ASN A 379 -17.10 -2.17 -20.18
CA ASN A 379 -16.45 -1.07 -20.93
C ASN A 379 -15.65 -0.16 -19.98
N ILE A 380 -14.31 -0.37 -19.95
CA ILE A 380 -13.46 0.21 -18.88
C ILE A 380 -13.35 1.73 -19.09
N SER A 381 -13.35 2.12 -20.40
CA SER A 381 -13.22 3.58 -20.65
C SER A 381 -14.43 4.34 -20.14
N VAL A 382 -15.60 3.79 -20.44
CA VAL A 382 -16.83 4.50 -19.98
C VAL A 382 -16.90 4.46 -18.45
N ILE A 383 -16.55 3.35 -17.91
CA ILE A 383 -16.64 3.22 -16.44
C ILE A 383 -15.64 4.17 -15.78
N ASN A 384 -14.40 4.17 -16.25
CA ASN A 384 -13.38 5.02 -15.61
C ASN A 384 -13.75 6.49 -15.65
N SER A 385 -14.54 6.97 -16.69
CA SER A 385 -14.83 8.41 -16.83
C SER A 385 -16.12 8.76 -16.08
N ASN A 386 -16.88 7.74 -15.77
CA ASN A 386 -18.23 8.17 -15.34
C ASN A 386 -18.51 7.68 -13.92
N VAL A 387 -17.62 6.79 -13.45
CA VAL A 387 -17.95 6.30 -12.08
C VAL A 387 -16.88 6.83 -11.12
N ASP A 388 -17.36 6.92 -9.82
CA ASP A 388 -16.40 7.42 -8.81
C ASP A 388 -15.57 6.26 -8.23
N TYR A 389 -16.23 5.13 -8.00
CA TYR A 389 -15.47 3.96 -7.52
C TYR A 389 -15.95 2.69 -8.23
N VAL A 390 -14.93 1.81 -8.41
CA VAL A 390 -15.23 0.43 -8.87
C VAL A 390 -14.89 -0.54 -7.73
N ILE A 391 -15.95 -1.26 -7.34
CA ILE A 391 -15.68 -2.22 -6.25
C ILE A 391 -15.49 -3.62 -6.83
N ILE A 392 -14.29 -4.23 -6.43
CA ILE A 392 -14.11 -5.65 -6.75
C ILE A 392 -14.85 -6.48 -5.70
N ASP A 393 -15.84 -7.15 -6.15
CA ASP A 393 -16.50 -8.03 -5.16
C ASP A 393 -15.65 -9.29 -4.91
N GLY A 394 -14.60 -9.09 -4.12
CA GLY A 394 -13.50 -10.07 -3.95
C GLY A 394 -13.92 -11.24 -3.06
N HIS A 395 -15.22 -11.45 -2.83
CA HIS A 395 -15.66 -12.61 -2.03
C HIS A 395 -16.57 -13.50 -2.88
N ARG A 396 -16.38 -13.40 -4.25
CA ARG A 396 -17.21 -14.24 -5.15
C ARG A 396 -16.29 -15.11 -6.01
N PHE A 397 -15.10 -15.43 -5.51
CA PHE A 397 -14.18 -16.24 -6.34
C PHE A 397 -14.53 -17.72 -6.23
N HIS A 398 -15.30 -18.02 -5.18
CA HIS A 398 -15.80 -19.38 -4.93
C HIS A 398 -17.12 -19.29 -4.16
N THR A 399 -18.10 -20.15 -4.52
CA THR A 399 -19.38 -20.10 -3.77
C THR A 399 -19.71 -21.48 -3.21
N ALA A 400 -20.72 -21.39 -2.30
CA ALA A 400 -21.11 -22.65 -1.64
C ALA A 400 -21.76 -23.63 -2.64
N MET A 401 -22.05 -23.10 -3.82
CA MET A 401 -22.73 -23.96 -4.81
C MET A 401 -21.71 -24.71 -5.68
N ASN A 402 -20.50 -24.35 -5.60
CA ASN A 402 -19.48 -25.12 -6.35
C ASN A 402 -19.40 -26.56 -5.83
N PRO A 403 -19.13 -27.54 -6.76
CA PRO A 403 -19.18 -28.96 -6.38
C PRO A 403 -17.92 -29.38 -5.61
N PHE A 404 -17.06 -28.44 -5.30
CA PHE A 404 -15.85 -28.78 -4.53
C PHE A 404 -15.53 -27.63 -3.56
N THR A 405 -14.75 -28.03 -2.46
CA THR A 405 -14.42 -27.01 -1.45
C THR A 405 -13.39 -26.01 -2.01
N GLY A 406 -13.53 -24.74 -1.61
CA GLY A 406 -12.63 -23.61 -2.00
C GLY A 406 -12.91 -22.40 -1.11
N HIS A 407 -12.07 -21.43 -1.37
CA HIS A 407 -12.27 -20.22 -0.55
C HIS A 407 -12.86 -19.10 -1.41
N HIS A 408 -13.73 -18.27 -0.81
CA HIS A 408 -14.48 -17.27 -1.62
C HIS A 408 -13.70 -15.96 -1.71
N SER A 409 -12.50 -15.83 -1.01
CA SER A 409 -11.88 -14.49 -1.07
C SER A 409 -10.38 -14.62 -0.89
N PRO A 410 -9.74 -15.49 -1.66
CA PRO A 410 -8.27 -15.56 -1.55
C PRO A 410 -7.60 -14.28 -2.09
N VAL A 411 -6.41 -13.93 -1.48
CA VAL A 411 -5.75 -12.67 -1.93
C VAL A 411 -4.69 -13.00 -2.99
N PHE A 412 -3.91 -14.17 -2.82
CA PHE A 412 -2.70 -14.31 -3.67
C PHE A 412 -2.85 -15.57 -4.55
N ALA A 413 -2.19 -15.50 -5.83
CA ALA A 413 -2.43 -16.49 -6.91
C ALA A 413 -1.31 -17.53 -6.93
N SER A 414 -0.49 -17.64 -5.83
CA SER A 414 0.75 -18.43 -6.00
C SER A 414 0.54 -19.86 -5.48
N SER A 415 -0.81 -20.22 -5.48
CA SER A 415 -0.94 -21.58 -4.88
C SER A 415 -1.62 -22.52 -5.88
N GLU A 416 -1.16 -23.77 -5.90
CA GLU A 416 -1.79 -24.80 -6.77
C GLU A 416 -3.13 -25.26 -6.18
N LEU A 417 -3.44 -24.68 -5.04
CA LEU A 417 -4.69 -25.09 -4.36
C LEU A 417 -5.91 -24.43 -5.02
N LEU A 418 -5.64 -23.41 -5.81
CA LEU A 418 -6.80 -22.71 -6.42
C LEU A 418 -7.23 -23.41 -7.71
N ASP A 419 -8.56 -23.41 -7.93
CA ASP A 419 -9.06 -23.98 -9.21
C ASP A 419 -8.67 -23.10 -10.40
N ASP A 420 -8.85 -21.91 -10.23
CA ASP A 420 -8.44 -20.90 -11.22
C ASP A 420 -7.56 -19.84 -10.53
N SER A 421 -6.24 -19.82 -10.95
CA SER A 421 -5.26 -18.94 -10.27
C SER A 421 -5.56 -17.47 -10.55
N ARG A 422 -6.55 -17.23 -11.53
CA ARG A 422 -6.89 -15.81 -11.83
C ARG A 422 -7.92 -15.29 -10.83
N MET A 423 -8.59 -16.19 -10.05
CA MET A 423 -9.71 -15.77 -9.19
C MET A 423 -9.18 -15.47 -7.78
N THR A 424 -8.39 -14.47 -7.73
CA THR A 424 -7.86 -13.92 -6.46
C THR A 424 -7.97 -12.38 -6.51
N LEU A 425 -7.89 -11.79 -5.29
CA LEU A 425 -7.95 -10.31 -5.26
C LEU A 425 -6.79 -9.69 -6.03
N GLU A 426 -5.65 -10.29 -5.90
CA GLU A 426 -4.44 -9.75 -6.55
C GLU A 426 -4.59 -9.78 -8.08
N LYS A 427 -5.05 -10.85 -8.62
CA LYS A 427 -5.10 -10.96 -10.10
C LYS A 427 -6.25 -10.13 -10.67
N ILE A 428 -7.37 -10.15 -9.97
CA ILE A 428 -8.52 -9.38 -10.49
C ILE A 428 -8.22 -7.88 -10.41
N ALA A 429 -7.62 -7.47 -9.27
CA ALA A 429 -7.21 -6.05 -9.20
C ALA A 429 -6.23 -5.69 -10.31
N ASP A 430 -5.24 -6.57 -10.54
CA ASP A 430 -4.29 -6.31 -11.65
C ASP A 430 -5.01 -6.19 -12.99
N GLU A 431 -5.97 -6.98 -13.12
CA GLU A 431 -6.69 -6.96 -14.42
C GLU A 431 -7.44 -5.63 -14.59
N TRP A 432 -8.05 -5.14 -13.61
CA TRP A 432 -8.72 -3.84 -13.74
C TRP A 432 -7.70 -2.73 -14.07
N ILE A 433 -6.60 -2.84 -13.32
CA ILE A 433 -5.59 -1.79 -13.51
C ILE A 433 -5.01 -1.89 -14.92
N ILE A 434 -4.69 -3.12 -15.30
CA ILE A 434 -4.07 -3.31 -16.62
C ILE A 434 -5.04 -2.84 -17.72
N ARG A 435 -6.27 -2.79 -17.39
CA ARG A 435 -7.25 -2.46 -18.46
C ARG A 435 -7.64 -0.98 -18.36
N GLY A 436 -7.11 -0.31 -17.28
CA GLY A 436 -7.17 1.17 -17.48
C GLY A 436 -7.93 1.84 -16.35
N ILE A 437 -8.38 1.03 -15.34
CA ILE A 437 -9.04 1.72 -14.21
C ILE A 437 -7.98 2.39 -13.33
N GLU A 438 -8.27 3.59 -12.87
CA GLU A 438 -7.30 4.31 -12.01
C GLU A 438 -7.21 3.63 -10.63
N TYR A 439 -5.91 3.63 -10.10
CA TYR A 439 -5.71 2.95 -8.79
C TYR A 439 -6.61 3.56 -7.72
N SER A 440 -6.78 4.92 -7.79
CA SER A 440 -7.52 5.62 -6.73
C SER A 440 -9.03 5.32 -6.80
N LYS A 441 -9.53 4.69 -7.94
CA LYS A 441 -10.98 4.40 -8.06
C LYS A 441 -11.28 2.94 -7.70
N LEU A 442 -10.27 2.17 -7.67
CA LEU A 442 -10.50 0.73 -7.48
C LEU A 442 -10.61 0.44 -5.98
N ILE A 443 -11.74 -0.13 -5.57
CA ILE A 443 -12.01 -0.47 -4.16
C ILE A 443 -12.00 -1.99 -4.01
N ILE A 444 -11.16 -2.45 -3.01
CA ILE A 444 -11.03 -3.91 -2.81
C ILE A 444 -12.15 -4.37 -1.87
N GLY A 445 -12.97 -5.29 -2.43
CA GLY A 445 -14.16 -5.76 -1.66
C GLY A 445 -13.80 -7.02 -0.86
N VAL A 446 -14.19 -7.00 0.43
CA VAL A 446 -14.05 -8.20 1.29
C VAL A 446 -15.41 -8.47 1.94
N SER A 447 -15.46 -9.69 2.59
CA SER A 447 -16.80 -10.01 3.13
C SER A 447 -16.66 -10.48 4.59
N ALA A 448 -17.68 -10.00 5.43
CA ALA A 448 -17.74 -10.51 6.82
C ALA A 448 -18.45 -11.86 6.87
N GLU A 449 -18.91 -12.30 5.76
CA GLU A 449 -19.63 -13.58 5.69
C GLU A 449 -18.69 -14.75 5.39
N GLY A 450 -19.11 -15.93 5.96
CA GLY A 450 -18.44 -17.19 5.53
C GLY A 450 -19.35 -18.05 4.65
N ILE A 451 -18.67 -18.95 3.88
CA ILE A 451 -19.52 -19.91 3.13
C ILE A 451 -19.29 -21.31 3.71
N ARG A 452 -20.44 -21.99 3.71
CA ARG A 452 -20.42 -23.34 4.32
C ARG A 452 -20.72 -24.40 3.26
N GLN A 453 -19.81 -25.53 3.29
CA GLN A 453 -20.01 -26.68 2.39
C GLN A 453 -19.85 -27.98 3.18
N THR A 454 -20.50 -29.00 2.57
CA THR A 454 -20.36 -30.33 3.22
C THR A 454 -19.60 -31.29 2.31
N PHE A 455 -18.65 -32.02 2.91
CA PHE A 455 -17.87 -32.97 2.11
C PHE A 455 -18.76 -34.15 1.66
N ALA A 456 -18.53 -34.65 0.33
CA ALA A 456 -19.29 -35.78 -0.24
C ALA A 456 -18.85 -37.10 0.37
N LYS A 457 -17.57 -37.36 0.81
CA LYS A 457 -17.11 -38.62 1.44
C LYS A 457 -16.19 -38.29 2.62
N ARG A 458 -16.36 -39.23 3.77
CA ARG A 458 -15.54 -39.09 5.00
C ARG A 458 -14.06 -39.31 4.69
N HIS A 459 -13.27 -38.24 4.29
CA HIS A 459 -11.83 -38.55 4.07
C HIS A 459 -11.06 -38.32 5.38
N ALA A 460 -10.27 -39.42 5.90
CA ALA A 460 -9.30 -39.51 7.02
C ALA A 460 -8.14 -38.52 6.84
N ASN A 461 -8.11 -37.61 5.53
CA ASN A 461 -7.09 -36.54 5.39
C ASN A 461 -7.69 -35.35 4.62
N PHE A 462 -8.44 -34.42 5.27
CA PHE A 462 -9.24 -33.31 4.69
C PHE A 462 -8.37 -32.47 3.75
N ALA A 463 -8.13 -32.92 2.42
CA ALA A 463 -7.53 -31.88 1.55
C ALA A 463 -8.33 -30.57 1.65
N PRO A 464 -7.67 -29.49 1.98
CA PRO A 464 -8.23 -28.17 2.30
C PRO A 464 -9.03 -27.59 1.13
N PHE A 465 -8.76 -27.90 -0.13
CA PHE A 465 -9.49 -27.36 -1.29
C PHE A 465 -9.60 -28.46 -2.37
N ARG A 466 -10.76 -28.34 -3.13
CA ARG A 466 -11.04 -29.20 -4.32
C ARG A 466 -11.54 -30.58 -3.88
N ALA A 467 -11.93 -30.54 -2.65
CA ALA A 467 -12.61 -31.78 -2.23
C ALA A 467 -14.09 -31.75 -2.65
N ALA A 468 -14.51 -32.95 -3.07
CA ALA A 468 -15.90 -33.03 -3.59
C ALA A 468 -16.91 -32.71 -2.47
N THR A 469 -17.97 -31.97 -2.88
CA THR A 469 -18.98 -31.58 -1.87
C THR A 469 -20.34 -32.11 -2.32
N THR A 470 -21.23 -32.37 -1.28
CA THR A 470 -22.65 -32.69 -1.60
C THR A 470 -23.52 -31.45 -1.36
N LEU A 471 -24.22 -31.10 -2.52
CA LEU A 471 -25.11 -29.94 -2.33
C LEU A 471 -26.20 -30.27 -1.29
N THR A 472 -26.04 -29.78 -0.07
CA THR A 472 -27.12 -30.07 0.91
C THR A 472 -28.49 -29.77 0.29
N ASN A 473 -29.23 -30.62 -0.46
CA ASN A 473 -30.61 -30.57 -0.98
C ASN A 473 -31.60 -30.14 0.12
N ARG A 474 -31.07 -29.51 1.33
CA ARG A 474 -32.20 -29.16 2.23
C ARG A 474 -32.54 -27.69 2.09
N ALA A 475 -33.32 -27.15 1.09
CA ALA A 475 -33.96 -25.85 0.85
C ALA A 475 -33.92 -24.98 2.12
N SER A 476 -33.35 -25.47 3.40
CA SER A 476 -33.48 -24.68 4.63
C SER A 476 -32.11 -24.43 5.27
N ASP A 477 -30.88 -24.87 4.68
CA ASP A 477 -29.62 -24.54 5.38
C ASP A 477 -28.95 -23.32 4.70
N PRO A 478 -28.71 -22.30 5.55
CA PRO A 478 -28.15 -21.09 4.93
C PRO A 478 -26.75 -21.35 4.35
N LEU A 479 -26.56 -21.04 3.02
CA LEU A 479 -25.27 -21.11 2.29
C LEU A 479 -24.27 -20.11 2.85
N PHE A 480 -24.65 -19.10 3.65
CA PHE A 480 -23.76 -18.12 4.28
C PHE A 480 -23.84 -18.24 5.80
N ILE A 481 -22.73 -18.04 6.44
CA ILE A 481 -22.72 -18.15 7.91
C ILE A 481 -22.05 -16.89 8.48
N SER A 482 -22.59 -16.36 9.65
CA SER A 482 -22.08 -15.11 10.25
C SER A 482 -20.85 -15.37 11.11
N GLN A 483 -20.25 -14.26 11.51
CA GLN A 483 -19.04 -14.40 12.35
C GLN A 483 -19.41 -14.93 13.74
N THR A 484 -20.61 -14.64 14.15
CA THR A 484 -21.06 -15.19 15.44
C THR A 484 -21.18 -16.73 15.37
N GLU A 485 -21.73 -17.21 14.28
CA GLU A 485 -21.85 -18.67 14.11
C GLU A 485 -20.48 -19.34 13.95
N ILE A 486 -19.63 -18.66 13.17
CA ILE A 486 -18.28 -19.24 13.00
C ILE A 486 -17.59 -19.32 14.36
N CYS A 487 -17.74 -18.26 15.09
CA CYS A 487 -17.12 -18.24 16.43
C CYS A 487 -17.65 -19.40 17.27
N GLU A 488 -18.94 -19.70 17.24
CA GLU A 488 -19.52 -20.82 18.00
C GLU A 488 -18.97 -22.17 17.51
N LEU A 489 -18.80 -22.24 16.24
CA LEU A 489 -18.21 -23.49 15.71
C LEU A 489 -16.79 -23.69 16.22
N LYS A 490 -16.12 -22.61 16.41
CA LYS A 490 -14.70 -22.73 16.85
C LYS A 490 -14.63 -23.24 18.29
N LYS A 491 -15.68 -23.06 19.02
CA LYS A 491 -15.66 -23.50 20.43
C LYS A 491 -15.82 -25.02 20.53
N LYS A 492 -16.28 -25.60 19.47
CA LYS A 492 -16.44 -27.07 19.53
C LYS A 492 -15.08 -27.78 19.41
N PRO A 493 -14.86 -28.77 20.30
CA PRO A 493 -13.55 -29.46 20.31
C PRO A 493 -13.27 -30.18 18.99
N SER A 494 -14.36 -30.50 18.22
CA SER A 494 -14.20 -31.26 16.96
C SER A 494 -13.85 -30.35 15.79
N THR A 495 -13.78 -29.02 16.05
CA THR A 495 -13.55 -28.10 14.93
C THR A 495 -12.06 -27.70 14.90
N ARG A 496 -11.50 -27.93 13.68
CA ARG A 496 -10.09 -27.50 13.49
C ARG A 496 -10.04 -26.25 12.61
N GLU A 497 -9.34 -25.24 13.13
CA GLU A 497 -9.14 -24.02 12.33
C GLU A 497 -7.73 -24.01 11.70
N ASN A 498 -7.76 -23.74 10.42
CA ASN A 498 -6.48 -23.68 9.69
C ASN A 498 -6.36 -22.36 8.92
N PHE A 499 -5.06 -21.93 8.77
CA PHE A 499 -4.82 -20.72 7.97
C PHE A 499 -3.86 -21.05 6.82
N LEU A 500 -4.32 -20.70 5.63
CA LEU A 500 -3.42 -20.90 4.46
C LEU A 500 -2.63 -19.63 4.16
N ASP A 501 -1.28 -19.63 4.47
CA ASP A 501 -0.45 -18.41 4.35
C ASP A 501 -0.28 -18.00 2.88
N GLU A 502 -0.15 -19.01 1.96
CA GLU A 502 0.08 -18.68 0.53
C GLU A 502 -1.13 -17.97 -0.08
N LEU A 503 -2.36 -18.21 0.61
CA LEU A 503 -3.56 -17.57 0.02
C LEU A 503 -4.06 -16.45 0.93
N GLY A 504 -3.53 -16.43 2.17
CA GLY A 504 -3.92 -15.35 3.11
C GLY A 504 -5.36 -15.52 3.61
N VAL A 505 -5.80 -16.82 3.80
CA VAL A 505 -7.22 -16.96 4.19
C VAL A 505 -7.33 -18.17 5.13
N PRO A 506 -8.37 -18.10 5.99
CA PRO A 506 -8.61 -19.22 6.91
C PRO A 506 -9.76 -20.11 6.44
N TYR A 507 -9.75 -21.31 7.17
CA TYR A 507 -10.93 -22.17 6.98
C TYR A 507 -11.09 -23.09 8.19
N LEU A 508 -12.40 -23.63 8.27
CA LEU A 508 -12.66 -24.58 9.36
C LEU A 508 -13.09 -25.93 8.79
N VAL A 509 -12.68 -26.95 9.51
CA VAL A 509 -13.24 -28.27 9.19
C VAL A 509 -13.61 -28.96 10.51
N ASN A 510 -14.74 -29.65 10.44
CA ASN A 510 -15.07 -30.38 11.68
C ASN A 510 -15.40 -31.83 11.36
N ASP A 511 -15.67 -32.63 12.47
CA ASP A 511 -15.88 -34.09 12.32
C ASP A 511 -17.24 -34.39 11.66
N ASP A 512 -18.04 -33.30 11.49
CA ASP A 512 -19.34 -33.50 10.80
C ASP A 512 -19.21 -33.26 9.29
N ASP A 513 -18.02 -33.28 8.81
CA ASP A 513 -17.75 -33.14 7.37
C ASP A 513 -18.11 -31.73 6.87
N GLU A 514 -17.98 -30.77 7.86
CA GLU A 514 -18.29 -29.39 7.42
C GLU A 514 -16.98 -28.64 7.09
N PHE A 515 -17.13 -27.93 5.97
CA PHE A 515 -16.04 -27.04 5.53
C PHE A 515 -16.56 -25.60 5.49
N VAL A 516 -15.84 -24.75 6.29
CA VAL A 516 -16.25 -23.34 6.29
C VAL A 516 -15.08 -22.45 5.85
N ALA A 517 -15.32 -21.78 4.74
CA ALA A 517 -14.36 -20.74 4.28
C ALA A 517 -14.85 -19.35 4.69
N TYR A 518 -13.90 -18.64 5.36
CA TYR A 518 -14.36 -17.32 5.88
C TYR A 518 -13.14 -16.39 6.01
N ASP A 519 -13.48 -15.08 6.29
CA ASP A 519 -12.40 -14.14 6.65
C ASP A 519 -12.38 -13.91 8.16
N ASP A 520 -11.17 -13.92 8.70
CA ASP A 520 -11.05 -13.57 10.13
C ASP A 520 -10.19 -12.30 10.29
N ARG A 521 -9.83 -12.00 11.51
CA ARG A 521 -9.10 -10.74 11.75
C ARG A 521 -7.76 -10.73 11.02
N GLN A 522 -7.16 -11.90 11.07
CA GLN A 522 -5.83 -11.96 10.39
C GLN A 522 -5.98 -11.75 8.87
N SER A 523 -6.89 -12.48 8.19
CA SER A 523 -7.02 -12.28 6.72
C SER A 523 -7.50 -10.87 6.40
N ALA A 524 -8.36 -10.28 7.27
CA ALA A 524 -8.79 -8.89 7.03
C ALA A 524 -7.60 -7.92 7.12
N ARG A 525 -6.78 -8.16 8.04
CA ARG A 525 -5.58 -7.29 8.16
C ARG A 525 -4.67 -7.45 6.93
N ILE A 526 -4.47 -8.68 6.52
CA ILE A 526 -3.62 -8.91 5.32
C ILE A 526 -4.22 -8.16 4.12
N LYS A 527 -5.45 -8.24 4.00
CA LYS A 527 -6.07 -7.60 2.81
C LYS A 527 -6.02 -6.08 2.92
N ALA A 528 -6.18 -5.61 4.12
CA ALA A 528 -6.11 -4.14 4.28
C ALA A 528 -4.69 -3.64 4.06
N THR A 529 -3.75 -4.33 4.62
CA THR A 529 -2.35 -3.89 4.43
C THR A 529 -1.93 -4.04 2.96
N TRP A 530 -2.37 -5.15 2.37
CA TRP A 530 -2.04 -5.33 0.94
C TRP A 530 -2.65 -4.22 0.10
N THR A 531 -3.88 -3.88 0.46
CA THR A 531 -4.55 -2.79 -0.28
C THR A 531 -3.77 -1.47 -0.10
N SER A 532 -3.28 -1.20 1.10
CA SER A 532 -2.52 0.04 1.38
C SER A 532 -1.17 0.04 0.66
N LEU A 533 -0.53 -1.07 0.65
CA LEU A 533 0.83 -1.12 0.06
C LEU A 533 0.77 -1.05 -1.46
N ASN A 534 -0.46 -1.33 -1.97
CA ASN A 534 -0.55 -1.27 -3.45
C ASN A 534 -1.27 0.01 -3.89
N ASN A 535 -1.62 0.90 -2.92
CA ASN A 535 -2.12 2.25 -3.16
C ASN A 535 -3.48 2.22 -3.87
N TYR A 536 -4.32 1.21 -3.54
CA TYR A 536 -5.68 1.18 -4.12
C TYR A 536 -6.56 2.21 -3.41
N GLY A 537 -7.74 2.55 -4.10
CA GLY A 537 -8.64 3.67 -3.71
C GLY A 537 -9.33 3.42 -2.38
N GLY A 538 -9.32 2.18 -1.91
CA GLY A 538 -9.97 1.94 -0.60
C GLY A 538 -10.47 0.49 -0.51
N MET A 539 -11.37 0.32 0.59
CA MET A 539 -11.88 -1.06 0.81
C MET A 539 -13.39 -1.02 1.03
N ALA A 540 -13.98 -2.13 0.58
CA ALA A 540 -15.41 -2.31 0.90
C ALA A 540 -15.60 -3.61 1.68
N ILE A 541 -16.52 -3.52 2.64
CA ILE A 541 -16.81 -4.76 3.39
C ILE A 541 -18.32 -5.06 3.25
N TYR A 542 -18.56 -6.31 2.77
CA TYR A 542 -19.97 -6.71 2.56
C TYR A 542 -20.47 -7.49 3.78
N GLY A 543 -21.75 -7.28 4.01
CA GLY A 543 -22.42 -8.09 5.06
C GLY A 543 -21.98 -7.69 6.47
N ILE A 544 -22.00 -6.38 6.67
CA ILE A 544 -21.49 -5.91 7.99
C ILE A 544 -22.43 -6.40 9.10
N GLU A 545 -23.67 -6.61 8.79
CA GLU A 545 -24.61 -7.12 9.81
C GLU A 545 -24.24 -8.55 10.24
N MET A 546 -23.29 -9.19 9.48
CA MET A 546 -22.89 -10.56 9.85
C MET A 546 -21.52 -10.55 10.54
N ASP A 547 -21.14 -9.36 10.96
CA ASP A 547 -19.78 -9.22 11.53
C ASP A 547 -19.88 -9.11 13.06
N ASN A 548 -20.80 -9.82 13.57
CA ASN A 548 -20.93 -9.85 15.05
C ASN A 548 -21.32 -8.48 15.60
N PRO A 549 -22.40 -7.92 15.17
CA PRO A 549 -22.78 -6.55 15.50
C PRO A 549 -23.08 -6.37 16.99
N GLN A 550 -23.45 -7.54 17.65
CA GLN A 550 -23.82 -7.38 19.07
C GLN A 550 -22.65 -7.77 19.98
N GLY A 551 -21.60 -8.19 19.40
CA GLY A 551 -20.42 -8.53 20.21
C GLY A 551 -20.67 -9.77 21.09
N GLU A 552 -21.41 -10.70 20.53
CA GLU A 552 -21.79 -11.86 21.37
C GLU A 552 -20.73 -12.97 21.26
N CYS A 553 -20.07 -12.98 20.15
CA CYS A 553 -19.06 -14.06 20.00
C CYS A 553 -18.04 -13.64 18.93
N PRO A 554 -16.82 -13.31 19.61
CA PRO A 554 -16.39 -13.34 21.02
C PRO A 554 -16.98 -12.16 21.80
N SER A 555 -17.29 -12.49 23.11
CA SER A 555 -18.06 -11.51 23.91
C SER A 555 -17.36 -10.16 23.96
N ASP A 556 -18.20 -9.02 23.74
CA ASP A 556 -17.83 -7.59 23.89
C ASP A 556 -16.87 -7.15 22.79
N GLU A 557 -17.03 -7.79 21.64
CA GLU A 557 -16.20 -7.34 20.49
C GLU A 557 -17.08 -7.25 19.23
N PRO A 558 -17.76 -6.15 19.05
CA PRO A 558 -18.56 -6.00 17.83
C PRO A 558 -17.69 -5.62 16.61
N TYR A 559 -18.06 -6.28 15.54
CA TYR A 559 -17.49 -5.98 14.21
C TYR A 559 -15.98 -6.22 14.21
N PRO A 560 -15.55 -7.40 14.50
CA PRO A 560 -14.11 -7.69 14.58
C PRO A 560 -13.42 -7.58 13.22
N ILE A 561 -14.08 -7.97 12.18
CA ILE A 561 -13.42 -7.86 10.85
C ILE A 561 -13.31 -6.38 10.46
N LEU A 562 -14.42 -5.62 10.66
CA LEU A 562 -14.36 -4.18 10.30
C LEU A 562 -13.26 -3.48 11.11
N HIS A 563 -13.16 -3.79 12.37
CA HIS A 563 -12.12 -3.14 13.19
C HIS A 563 -10.72 -3.47 12.68
N SER A 564 -10.57 -4.76 12.28
CA SER A 564 -9.24 -5.11 11.73
C SER A 564 -8.93 -4.32 10.46
N LEU A 565 -9.95 -4.10 9.64
CA LEU A 565 -9.71 -3.30 8.42
C LEU A 565 -9.37 -1.85 8.77
N VAL A 566 -10.09 -1.35 9.79
CA VAL A 566 -9.87 0.06 10.17
C VAL A 566 -8.47 0.20 10.77
N ASP A 567 -8.09 -0.75 11.47
CA ASP A 567 -6.78 -0.65 12.15
C ASP A 567 -5.62 -0.77 11.15
N ALA A 568 -5.86 -1.52 10.07
CA ALA A 568 -4.68 -1.84 9.22
C ALA A 568 -4.70 -1.00 7.94
N HIS A 569 -5.85 -0.48 7.54
CA HIS A 569 -5.95 0.22 6.25
C HIS A 569 -5.40 1.65 6.40
N ILE A 570 -4.28 1.95 5.50
CA ILE A 570 -3.66 3.29 5.54
C ILE A 570 -3.83 3.93 4.15
N CYS A 571 -4.35 5.21 4.13
CA CYS A 571 -4.59 5.86 2.82
C CYS A 571 -3.38 6.71 2.43
N LYS A 572 -3.41 7.03 1.18
CA LYS A 572 -2.26 7.80 0.61
C LYS A 572 -2.38 9.28 0.96
N GLN A 573 -3.57 9.70 1.51
CA GLN A 573 -3.74 11.15 1.69
C GLN A 573 -3.07 11.60 3.00
N CYS A 574 -2.43 12.81 2.82
CA CYS A 574 -1.73 13.36 4.00
C CYS A 574 -2.76 13.91 5.01
N PRO A 575 -2.70 13.44 6.21
CA PRO A 575 -3.60 14.05 7.18
C PRO A 575 -3.35 15.56 7.36
N ARG A 576 -4.47 16.42 7.56
CA ARG A 576 -4.21 17.82 7.95
C ARG A 576 -3.32 17.92 9.18
N LEU A 577 -2.00 18.13 8.84
CA LEU A 577 -1.05 18.18 9.98
C LEU A 577 -1.03 19.58 10.59
N ARG A 578 -0.87 19.66 11.95
CA ARG A 578 -0.63 20.78 12.88
C ARG A 578 0.03 21.97 12.18
N PRO A 579 -0.36 23.19 12.61
CA PRO A 579 0.27 24.39 12.03
C PRO A 579 1.81 24.31 12.08
N MET A 580 2.41 24.49 10.85
CA MET A 580 3.87 24.45 10.65
C MET A 580 4.55 25.58 11.43
N SER A 581 5.43 25.15 12.49
CA SER A 581 6.39 26.16 13.01
C SER A 581 7.82 25.68 12.80
N PRO A 582 8.72 26.63 12.66
CA PRO A 582 10.15 26.32 12.46
C PRO A 582 10.69 25.37 13.53
N CYS A 583 10.02 25.30 14.70
CA CYS A 583 10.56 24.47 15.79
C CYS A 583 9.79 23.14 15.90
N ASN A 584 8.69 23.08 15.11
CA ASN A 584 7.90 21.84 15.22
C ASN A 584 7.33 21.46 13.84
N PRO A 585 8.19 20.74 13.13
CA PRO A 585 7.63 20.32 11.84
C PRO A 585 6.42 19.39 12.02
N PRO A 586 5.47 19.37 10.93
CA PRO A 586 4.23 18.57 11.02
C PRO A 586 4.52 17.10 11.35
N ILE A 587 5.68 16.53 10.75
CA ILE A 587 6.08 15.17 11.15
C ILE A 587 7.62 15.15 11.29
N LYS A 588 8.05 14.67 12.52
CA LYS A 588 9.51 14.64 12.81
C LYS A 588 10.15 13.36 12.24
N VAL A 589 11.30 13.54 11.50
CA VAL A 589 12.11 12.37 11.07
C VAL A 589 13.47 12.44 11.80
N ALA A 590 13.57 11.61 12.92
CA ALA A 590 14.83 11.57 13.70
C ALA A 590 15.76 10.46 13.19
N CYS A 591 17.00 10.88 12.92
CA CYS A 591 17.95 9.93 12.31
C CYS A 591 19.07 9.64 13.33
N SER A 592 19.09 8.38 13.72
CA SER A 592 20.18 8.01 14.66
C SER A 592 21.49 7.75 13.91
N TYR A 593 22.55 8.30 14.48
CA TYR A 593 23.91 8.14 13.93
C TYR A 593 24.81 7.53 15.00
N ARG A 594 25.19 6.27 14.71
CA ARG A 594 26.12 5.61 15.63
C ARG A 594 27.58 5.95 15.27
N LEU A 595 28.34 6.33 16.32
CA LEU A 595 29.76 6.65 16.03
C LEU A 595 30.53 5.38 15.66
N PRO A 596 31.35 5.53 14.67
CA PRO A 596 32.06 4.36 14.14
C PRO A 596 32.89 3.65 15.22
N ASP A 597 32.84 2.22 15.04
CA ASP A 597 33.65 1.37 15.94
C ASP A 597 34.88 0.83 15.21
N GLU A 598 35.85 0.21 16.02
CA GLU A 598 37.10 -0.31 15.41
C GLU A 598 36.82 -1.44 14.41
N ASN A 599 35.67 -2.05 14.59
CA ASN A 599 35.39 -3.22 13.72
C ASN A 599 34.66 -2.79 12.45
N ASP A 600 34.44 -1.48 12.34
CA ASP A 600 33.75 -1.05 11.09
C ASP A 600 34.74 -0.96 9.92
N ASN A 601 34.53 -1.82 8.95
CA ASN A 601 35.47 -1.79 7.79
C ASN A 601 35.21 -0.58 6.91
N ASP A 602 33.94 -0.07 6.88
CA ASP A 602 33.57 1.12 6.08
C ASP A 602 32.52 1.94 6.85
N PRO A 603 33.12 2.84 7.76
CA PRO A 603 32.17 3.53 8.64
C PRO A 603 31.55 4.76 7.96
N LEU A 604 30.29 5.06 8.29
CA LEU A 604 29.66 6.32 7.84
C LEU A 604 30.33 7.54 8.50
N ARG A 605 30.91 8.36 7.63
CA ARG A 605 31.63 9.53 8.15
C ARG A 605 30.66 10.72 8.32
N PRO A 606 31.01 11.63 9.26
CA PRO A 606 30.13 12.76 9.55
C PRO A 606 29.82 13.59 8.30
N LEU A 607 30.72 13.75 7.39
CA LEU A 607 30.47 14.61 6.19
C LEU A 607 29.43 13.97 5.27
N SER A 608 29.22 12.66 5.47
CA SER A 608 28.31 11.96 4.52
C SER A 608 26.92 11.82 5.13
N ILE A 609 26.74 12.34 6.27
CA ILE A 609 25.40 12.26 6.88
C ILE A 609 24.42 13.12 6.07
N PRO A 610 23.24 12.55 5.73
CA PRO A 610 22.25 13.30 4.95
C PRO A 610 21.40 14.23 5.85
N PHE A 611 21.96 15.43 6.20
CA PHE A 611 21.29 16.32 7.17
C PHE A 611 20.01 16.89 6.57
N ASP A 612 19.92 17.02 5.32
CA ASP A 612 18.73 17.63 4.68
C ASP A 612 17.54 16.67 4.70
N LYS A 613 17.84 15.40 5.08
CA LYS A 613 16.72 14.44 5.04
C LYS A 613 16.22 14.17 6.46
N CYS A 614 16.87 14.82 7.41
CA CYS A 614 16.52 14.57 8.82
C CYS A 614 16.09 15.91 9.47
N THR A 615 15.01 15.68 10.31
CA THR A 615 14.68 16.86 11.13
C THR A 615 15.65 17.01 12.30
N GLU A 616 16.05 15.83 12.83
CA GLU A 616 17.13 15.84 13.85
C GLU A 616 18.03 14.61 13.65
N VAL A 617 19.28 14.86 14.02
CA VAL A 617 20.24 13.74 14.01
C VAL A 617 20.61 13.42 15.47
N VAL A 618 20.34 12.12 15.82
CA VAL A 618 20.61 11.66 17.20
C VAL A 618 21.94 10.88 17.23
N VAL A 619 22.91 11.50 17.92
CA VAL A 619 24.23 10.85 17.98
C VAL A 619 24.22 9.84 19.14
N GLU A 620 24.54 8.57 18.77
CA GLU A 620 24.40 7.48 19.77
C GLU A 620 25.72 7.26 20.51
N GLU A 621 25.58 6.70 21.82
CA GLU A 621 26.68 5.97 22.50
C GLU A 621 27.48 6.92 23.40
N VAL A 622 26.78 7.96 23.97
CA VAL A 622 27.39 8.67 25.11
C VAL A 622 27.01 7.93 26.41
N ILE A 623 28.11 7.56 27.18
CA ILE A 623 27.87 6.67 28.33
C ILE A 623 27.96 7.51 29.60
N LEU A 624 26.85 7.47 30.26
CA LEU A 624 26.89 8.04 31.63
C LEU A 624 27.24 6.96 32.65
N ASP A 625 28.43 7.18 33.33
CA ASP A 625 28.84 6.10 34.26
C ASP A 625 28.53 6.52 35.70
N GLY A 626 28.80 5.66 36.66
CA GLY A 626 28.40 5.86 38.08
C GLY A 626 29.15 7.03 38.72
N ASN A 627 30.09 7.67 38.05
CA ASN A 627 30.82 8.82 38.62
C ASN A 627 30.37 10.14 38.00
N TYR A 628 29.28 10.16 37.37
CA TYR A 628 28.66 11.34 36.75
C TYR A 628 29.42 11.76 35.49
N ASP A 629 30.35 10.88 35.01
CA ASP A 629 31.11 11.27 33.79
C ASP A 629 30.36 10.83 32.53
N LEU A 630 30.46 11.75 31.52
CA LEU A 630 29.94 11.39 30.19
C LEU A 630 31.10 11.08 29.25
N ASN A 631 31.11 9.72 28.95
CA ASN A 631 32.25 9.31 28.12
C ASN A 631 31.79 8.64 26.82
N TYR A 632 32.76 8.82 25.89
CA TYR A 632 32.50 8.03 24.66
C TYR A 632 33.16 6.66 24.77
N ARG A 633 32.70 5.86 23.89
CA ARG A 633 33.13 4.45 23.98
C ARG A 633 34.65 4.33 23.91
N ASP A 634 35.31 5.19 23.09
CA ASP A 634 36.79 5.10 22.94
C ASP A 634 37.28 6.36 22.24
N GLY A 635 38.70 6.50 22.11
CA GLY A 635 39.34 7.71 21.51
C GLY A 635 38.84 7.97 20.08
N ARG A 636 38.58 6.83 19.39
CA ARG A 636 38.08 7.01 18.01
C ARG A 636 36.71 7.69 17.98
N ALA A 637 35.76 7.25 18.77
CA ALA A 637 34.43 7.88 18.81
C ALA A 637 34.56 9.38 19.16
N THR A 638 35.55 9.64 20.05
CA THR A 638 35.76 11.05 20.44
C THR A 638 36.25 11.87 19.24
N ALA A 639 37.08 11.29 18.49
CA ALA A 639 37.62 12.01 17.31
C ALA A 639 36.50 12.29 16.29
N TYR A 640 35.60 11.30 16.04
CA TYR A 640 34.51 11.53 15.07
C TYR A 640 33.52 12.57 15.60
N MET A 641 33.35 12.51 16.82
CA MET A 641 32.46 13.52 17.40
C MET A 641 33.04 14.93 17.22
N LYS A 642 34.31 15.08 17.48
CA LYS A 642 34.93 16.41 17.28
C LYS A 642 34.79 16.87 15.83
N THR A 643 34.96 15.88 14.94
CA THR A 643 34.77 16.24 13.51
C THR A 643 33.32 16.66 13.25
N LEU A 644 32.41 15.90 13.74
CA LEU A 644 30.99 16.24 13.54
C LEU A 644 30.67 17.63 14.11
N MET A 645 31.27 17.95 15.18
CA MET A 645 31.03 19.26 15.79
C MET A 645 31.51 20.40 14.87
N ARG A 646 32.67 20.25 14.37
CA ARG A 646 33.19 21.30 13.46
C ARG A 646 32.29 21.43 12.23
N LEU A 647 31.81 20.31 11.77
CA LEU A 647 30.99 20.32 10.56
C LEU A 647 29.64 21.02 10.81
N ILE A 648 29.05 20.75 11.90
CA ILE A 648 27.71 21.30 12.16
C ILE A 648 27.80 22.82 12.31
N LEU A 649 28.89 23.34 12.86
CA LEU A 649 29.05 24.81 12.95
C LEU A 649 29.05 25.46 11.57
N ARG A 650 29.53 24.68 10.59
CA ARG A 650 29.57 25.22 9.20
C ARG A 650 28.21 25.10 8.52
N LEU A 651 27.47 24.05 8.84
CA LEU A 651 26.23 23.74 8.10
C LEU A 651 25.04 24.46 8.74
N ASN A 652 25.28 25.11 9.88
CA ASN A 652 24.20 25.74 10.67
C ASN A 652 23.02 24.80 10.88
N PHE A 653 23.22 23.51 10.96
CA PHE A 653 22.14 22.54 11.24
C PHE A 653 21.77 22.58 12.73
N LYS A 654 20.47 22.73 13.09
CA LYS A 654 20.07 23.04 14.48
C LYS A 654 19.22 21.90 15.06
N GLY A 655 19.48 20.57 14.57
CA GLY A 655 18.74 19.40 15.09
C GLY A 655 19.73 18.29 15.53
N LEU A 656 20.75 18.65 16.30
CA LEU A 656 21.70 17.62 16.76
C LEU A 656 21.40 17.24 18.22
N ILE A 657 21.13 15.93 18.44
CA ILE A 657 20.71 15.46 19.77
C ILE A 657 21.73 14.42 20.26
N SER A 658 22.05 14.52 21.58
CA SER A 658 22.96 13.52 22.18
C SER A 658 22.16 12.44 22.89
N SER A 659 22.38 11.22 22.37
CA SER A 659 21.72 10.11 23.08
C SER A 659 22.61 9.54 24.19
N ILE A 660 22.10 9.55 25.45
CA ILE A 660 22.93 9.21 26.62
C ILE A 660 22.44 7.86 27.17
N LEU A 661 23.42 6.89 27.19
CA LEU A 661 23.11 5.57 27.74
C LEU A 661 23.54 5.51 29.22
N CYS A 662 22.52 5.18 30.07
CA CYS A 662 22.88 5.03 31.49
C CYS A 662 23.49 3.65 31.76
N GLN A 663 24.79 3.72 32.06
CA GLN A 663 25.47 2.43 32.32
C GLN A 663 25.95 2.37 33.78
N MET A 664 25.08 1.94 34.57
CA MET A 664 25.39 1.75 36.01
C MET A 664 24.30 0.88 36.65
N SER A 665 24.54 0.50 37.97
CA SER A 665 23.50 -0.27 38.67
C SER A 665 22.33 0.63 39.11
N ARG A 666 21.21 -0.04 39.30
CA ARG A 666 20.02 0.73 39.74
C ARG A 666 20.29 1.48 41.05
N ARG A 667 20.96 0.83 41.95
CA ARG A 667 21.28 1.48 43.24
C ARG A 667 22.13 2.74 43.02
N ARG A 668 23.11 2.54 42.28
CA ARG A 668 23.96 3.71 42.02
C ARG A 668 23.19 4.83 41.33
N PHE A 669 22.41 4.56 40.37
CA PHE A 669 21.61 5.61 39.67
C PHE A 669 20.69 6.33 40.65
N THR A 670 20.08 5.55 41.55
CA THR A 670 19.20 6.19 42.55
C THR A 670 20.00 7.18 43.41
N GLN A 671 21.20 6.78 43.82
CA GLN A 671 22.05 7.71 44.59
C GLN A 671 22.37 8.97 43.79
N MET A 672 22.54 8.77 42.60
CA MET A 672 22.84 9.94 41.75
C MET A 672 21.62 10.85 41.65
N LEU A 673 20.45 10.26 41.53
CA LEU A 673 19.23 11.10 41.42
C LEU A 673 19.00 11.87 42.73
N GLU A 674 19.51 11.29 43.84
CA GLU A 674 19.37 12.03 45.12
C GLU A 674 20.25 13.29 45.12
N GLN A 675 21.37 13.17 44.38
CA GLN A 675 22.21 14.36 44.18
C GLN A 675 22.10 14.86 42.73
N ARG A 676 20.90 15.21 42.26
CA ARG A 676 20.59 15.39 40.82
C ARG A 676 21.22 16.67 40.28
N THR A 677 21.65 17.61 41.16
CA THR A 677 22.23 18.88 40.66
C THR A 677 23.54 18.62 39.90
N GLU A 678 24.38 17.72 40.47
CA GLU A 678 25.64 17.40 39.77
C GLU A 678 25.37 16.73 38.41
N LEU A 679 24.45 15.85 38.44
CA LEU A 679 24.13 15.17 37.17
C LEU A 679 23.60 16.17 36.13
N ILE A 680 22.71 17.04 36.53
CA ILE A 680 22.13 18.03 35.61
C ILE A 680 23.24 18.94 35.06
N ASN A 681 24.12 19.36 35.95
CA ASN A 681 25.21 20.26 35.48
C ASN A 681 26.11 19.56 34.46
N GLN A 682 26.32 18.28 34.73
CA GLN A 682 27.17 17.55 33.77
C GLN A 682 26.47 17.42 32.41
N LEU A 683 25.22 17.18 32.42
CA LEU A 683 24.48 17.05 31.15
C LEU A 683 24.46 18.39 30.40
N ILE A 684 24.24 19.46 31.14
CA ILE A 684 24.20 20.78 30.47
C ILE A 684 25.58 21.13 29.91
N ASN A 685 26.57 20.85 30.77
CA ASN A 685 27.94 21.10 30.26
C ASN A 685 28.22 20.30 28.97
N HIS A 686 27.77 19.13 28.97
CA HIS A 686 27.98 18.30 27.76
C HIS A 686 27.25 18.90 26.55
N VAL A 687 26.05 19.28 26.74
CA VAL A 687 25.27 19.87 25.61
C VAL A 687 25.97 21.14 25.12
N ASN A 688 26.47 21.94 25.99
CA ASN A 688 27.09 23.23 25.57
C ASN A 688 28.46 23.02 24.95
N THR A 689 29.14 22.05 25.48
CA THR A 689 30.52 21.84 24.99
C THR A 689 30.51 21.34 23.54
N TYR A 690 29.52 20.56 23.26
CA TYR A 690 29.60 19.94 21.92
C TYR A 690 28.51 20.51 21.02
N GLY A 691 27.79 21.59 21.55
CA GLY A 691 26.82 22.34 20.72
C GLY A 691 25.58 21.50 20.41
N PHE A 692 25.20 20.54 21.22
CA PHE A 692 23.95 19.80 20.99
C PHE A 692 22.73 20.67 21.27
N THR A 693 21.65 20.38 20.58
CA THR A 693 20.41 21.20 20.75
C THR A 693 19.39 20.38 21.54
N GLY A 694 19.92 19.20 22.07
CA GLY A 694 19.00 18.41 22.90
C GLY A 694 19.68 17.13 23.40
N ILE A 695 18.94 16.45 24.35
CA ILE A 695 19.48 15.20 24.90
C ILE A 695 18.37 14.14 24.88
N GLU A 696 18.84 12.96 24.58
CA GLU A 696 17.96 11.79 24.70
C GLU A 696 18.53 10.81 25.72
N LEU A 697 17.63 10.38 26.67
CA LEU A 697 18.14 9.49 27.73
C LEU A 697 17.65 8.05 27.49
N LYS A 698 18.66 7.17 27.60
CA LYS A 698 18.35 5.73 27.54
C LYS A 698 18.73 5.08 28.88
N CYS A 699 17.72 5.04 29.79
CA CYS A 699 18.04 4.60 31.17
C CYS A 699 17.02 3.55 31.64
N ASN A 700 16.32 2.93 30.70
CA ASN A 700 15.20 2.04 31.07
C ASN A 700 15.64 0.93 32.03
N HIS A 701 16.91 0.38 31.91
CA HIS A 701 17.29 -0.80 32.72
C HIS A 701 17.58 -0.40 34.16
N VAL A 702 17.76 0.89 34.41
CA VAL A 702 18.13 1.27 35.79
C VAL A 702 16.95 1.99 36.44
N LEU A 703 15.79 2.15 35.68
CA LEU A 703 14.61 2.82 36.24
C LEU A 703 13.64 1.78 36.80
N SER A 704 12.97 2.21 37.88
CA SER A 704 11.98 1.33 38.52
C SER A 704 10.95 2.18 39.28
N ALA A 705 10.03 1.44 39.91
CA ALA A 705 9.00 2.16 40.70
C ALA A 705 9.63 2.94 41.85
N ASP A 706 10.79 2.53 42.28
CA ASP A 706 11.41 3.16 43.47
C ASP A 706 12.05 4.50 43.13
N ASN A 707 12.50 4.59 41.90
CA ASN A 707 13.22 5.87 41.69
C ASN A 707 12.56 6.67 40.57
N LYS A 708 11.34 6.33 40.15
CA LYS A 708 10.74 6.99 38.97
C LYS A 708 10.37 8.44 39.31
N HIS A 709 10.00 8.78 40.58
CA HIS A 709 9.64 10.18 40.91
C HIS A 709 10.89 11.06 40.96
N MET A 710 12.00 10.44 41.47
CA MET A 710 13.26 11.21 41.47
C MET A 710 13.74 11.51 40.05
N PHE A 711 13.59 10.50 39.25
CA PHE A 711 13.98 10.72 37.84
C PHE A 711 13.11 11.81 37.22
N ALA A 712 11.80 11.79 37.47
CA ALA A 712 10.90 12.82 36.93
C ALA A 712 11.31 14.22 37.42
N ASN A 713 11.65 14.34 38.69
CA ASN A 713 12.09 15.64 39.22
C ASN A 713 13.39 16.11 38.54
N MET A 714 14.29 15.14 38.40
CA MET A 714 15.54 15.52 37.71
C MET A 714 15.27 16.04 36.29
N ILE A 715 14.36 15.38 35.53
CA ILE A 715 14.07 15.78 34.13
C ILE A 715 13.41 17.17 34.13
N ASN A 716 12.47 17.40 35.06
CA ASN A 716 11.80 18.72 35.11
C ASN A 716 12.81 19.84 35.39
N GLU A 717 13.73 19.55 36.32
CA GLU A 717 14.77 20.56 36.60
C GLU A 717 15.72 20.74 35.41
N LEU A 718 16.10 19.63 34.82
CA LEU A 718 16.97 19.75 33.63
C LEU A 718 16.28 20.58 32.55
N ARG A 719 15.07 20.34 32.33
CA ARG A 719 14.33 21.09 31.28
C ARG A 719 14.34 22.58 31.59
N GLU A 720 14.03 22.96 32.81
CA GLU A 720 14.02 24.40 33.18
C GLU A 720 15.39 25.04 32.94
N LYS A 721 16.41 24.28 33.30
CA LYS A 721 17.77 24.88 33.16
C LYS A 721 18.19 24.94 31.69
N LEU A 722 17.85 23.98 30.95
CA LEU A 722 18.24 24.00 29.52
C LEU A 722 17.48 25.11 28.78
N ASN A 723 16.24 25.46 29.28
CA ASN A 723 15.46 26.52 28.60
C ASN A 723 16.00 27.91 28.95
N THR A 724 16.69 28.06 30.08
CA THR A 724 17.22 29.39 30.47
C THR A 724 18.67 29.55 30.02
N ALA A 725 19.30 28.48 29.59
CA ALA A 725 20.72 28.54 29.18
C ALA A 725 20.85 29.24 27.81
N ASP A 726 21.92 30.16 27.73
CA ASP A 726 22.23 30.86 26.46
C ASP A 726 22.13 29.89 25.26
N ARG A 727 21.24 30.24 24.30
CA ARG A 727 20.93 29.32 23.17
C ARG A 727 21.71 29.74 21.93
N GLY A 728 22.81 30.59 22.21
CA GLY A 728 23.75 30.88 21.10
C GLY A 728 23.03 31.27 19.81
N GLY A 729 21.68 32.01 19.98
CA GLY A 729 21.03 32.50 18.73
C GLY A 729 20.02 31.49 18.19
N TYR A 730 19.80 30.21 18.84
CA TYR A 730 18.83 29.18 18.46
C TYR A 730 17.46 29.52 19.08
N GLN A 731 16.42 29.64 18.26
CA GLN A 731 15.11 30.21 18.67
C GLN A 731 14.18 29.10 19.17
N CYS A 732 14.72 27.74 19.02
CA CYS A 732 13.81 26.66 19.46
C CYS A 732 14.28 26.12 20.82
N PRO A 733 13.28 25.65 21.64
CA PRO A 733 13.68 25.01 22.89
C PRO A 733 14.53 23.75 22.66
N ARG A 734 15.54 23.59 23.61
CA ARG A 734 16.38 22.39 23.46
C ARG A 734 15.54 21.12 23.75
N THR A 735 15.81 20.13 22.91
CA THR A 735 14.97 18.92 22.92
C THR A 735 15.39 18.01 24.08
N ILE A 736 14.37 17.54 24.82
CA ILE A 736 14.59 16.44 25.79
C ILE A 736 13.66 15.27 25.44
N SER A 737 14.33 14.10 25.33
CA SER A 737 13.50 12.92 25.00
C SER A 737 14.03 11.70 25.76
N VAL A 738 13.07 10.74 25.86
CA VAL A 738 13.46 9.47 26.50
C VAL A 738 13.14 8.32 25.54
N ARG A 739 14.14 7.43 25.44
CA ARG A 739 13.92 6.26 24.56
C ARG A 739 13.54 5.05 25.40
N ILE A 740 12.39 4.42 24.94
CA ILE A 740 11.85 3.32 25.77
C ILE A 740 11.59 2.11 24.85
N PRO A 741 12.12 0.91 25.26
CA PRO A 741 11.86 -0.29 24.45
C PRO A 741 10.39 -0.74 24.54
N ALA A 742 9.95 -1.45 23.47
CA ALA A 742 8.53 -1.81 23.33
C ALA A 742 8.13 -2.84 24.38
N TRP A 743 9.19 -3.58 25.00
CA TRP A 743 8.77 -4.60 26.00
C TRP A 743 8.33 -3.94 27.29
N GLN A 744 8.73 -2.64 27.45
CA GLN A 744 8.15 -1.92 28.61
C GLN A 744 6.71 -1.50 28.32
N ARG A 745 5.74 -2.38 28.55
CA ARG A 745 4.34 -2.15 28.11
C ARG A 745 3.63 -1.21 29.09
N SER A 746 3.99 -1.47 30.37
CA SER A 746 3.31 -0.61 31.36
C SER A 746 4.25 0.52 31.81
N LEU A 747 3.93 1.69 31.24
CA LEU A 747 4.82 2.84 31.53
C LEU A 747 4.65 3.32 32.97
N HIS A 748 3.51 3.19 33.53
CA HIS A 748 3.24 3.83 34.85
C HIS A 748 4.07 3.16 35.95
N ASN A 749 4.55 1.91 35.69
CA ASN A 749 5.36 1.25 36.73
C ASN A 749 6.80 1.77 36.74
N THR A 750 7.19 2.27 35.63
CA THR A 750 8.63 2.61 35.54
C THR A 750 8.80 4.12 35.33
N TYR A 751 7.75 4.73 34.81
CA TYR A 751 7.92 6.17 34.48
C TYR A 751 6.72 6.95 35.01
N ASN A 752 7.02 8.28 35.27
CA ASN A 752 5.91 9.25 35.48
C ASN A 752 5.39 9.79 34.13
N THR A 753 4.10 9.43 33.85
CA THR A 753 3.56 9.72 32.50
C THR A 753 3.38 11.23 32.32
N SER A 754 3.05 11.92 33.45
CA SER A 754 2.94 13.39 33.32
C SER A 754 4.28 14.01 32.88
N MET A 755 5.33 13.47 33.47
CA MET A 755 6.66 13.94 33.03
C MET A 755 6.91 13.58 31.56
N LEU A 756 6.60 12.36 31.20
CA LEU A 756 6.82 11.99 29.79
C LEU A 756 6.04 12.91 28.86
N ASN A 757 4.84 13.31 29.28
CA ASN A 757 4.00 14.14 28.39
C ASN A 757 4.56 15.57 28.32
N SER A 758 5.47 15.90 29.23
CA SER A 758 6.08 17.25 29.17
C SER A 758 7.30 17.27 28.25
N LEU A 759 7.71 16.08 27.75
CA LEU A 759 8.91 16.02 26.87
C LEU A 759 8.52 16.40 25.44
N HIS A 760 9.62 16.65 24.62
CA HIS A 760 9.34 16.92 23.19
C HIS A 760 8.79 15.66 22.51
N HIS A 761 9.44 14.54 22.88
CA HIS A 761 8.83 13.26 22.43
C HIS A 761 9.45 12.11 23.23
N VAL A 762 8.67 11.03 23.24
CA VAL A 762 9.14 9.73 23.79
C VAL A 762 9.39 8.74 22.64
N VAL A 763 10.66 8.23 22.61
CA VAL A 763 11.03 7.36 21.47
C VAL A 763 10.66 5.91 21.79
N LEU A 764 9.74 5.37 20.97
CA LEU A 764 9.38 3.93 21.08
C LEU A 764 10.34 3.07 20.24
N GLU A 765 11.03 2.23 20.90
CA GLU A 765 11.98 1.32 20.24
C GLU A 765 11.39 -0.11 20.22
N PRO A 766 10.94 -0.59 18.97
CA PRO A 766 10.17 -1.84 18.89
C PRO A 766 11.05 -3.06 18.67
N PHE A 767 12.36 -2.93 18.59
CA PHE A 767 13.14 -4.08 18.08
C PHE A 767 14.11 -4.56 19.17
N GLU A 768 14.00 -4.05 20.46
CA GLU A 768 14.96 -4.44 21.52
C GLU A 768 14.36 -5.59 22.35
N GLN A 769 13.69 -6.75 21.61
CA GLN A 769 13.15 -7.79 22.53
C GLN A 769 13.75 -9.15 22.19
N ARG A 770 14.39 -10.00 23.27
CA ARG A 770 14.80 -11.21 24.02
C ARG A 770 14.89 -12.42 23.10
N ASN A 771 16.06 -12.94 22.88
CA ASN A 771 16.46 -14.34 22.62
C ASN A 771 15.31 -15.32 22.90
N SER A 772 13.90 -14.87 22.55
CA SER A 772 12.89 -15.91 22.81
C SER A 772 13.17 -17.17 21.99
N ILE A 773 13.70 -18.10 22.70
CA ILE A 773 14.02 -19.45 22.18
C ILE A 773 12.75 -20.04 21.55
N GLY A 774 12.71 -20.25 20.09
CA GLY A 774 11.70 -21.18 19.53
C GLY A 774 10.66 -20.42 18.70
N THR A 775 10.85 -18.86 18.51
CA THR A 775 9.87 -18.18 17.62
C THR A 775 10.62 -17.23 16.68
N ILE A 776 10.09 -17.15 15.39
CA ILE A 776 10.65 -16.24 14.37
C ILE A 776 10.63 -14.80 14.92
N GLN A 777 11.88 -14.17 14.82
CA GLN A 777 11.99 -12.76 15.23
C GLN A 777 11.76 -11.81 14.05
N LEU A 778 10.67 -11.03 14.19
CA LEU A 778 10.39 -10.01 13.15
C LEU A 778 10.90 -8.64 13.62
N ILE A 779 11.41 -7.88 12.55
CA ILE A 779 12.00 -6.60 12.95
C ILE A 779 10.93 -5.50 12.80
N SER A 780 10.51 -4.92 13.97
CA SER A 780 9.61 -3.76 14.13
C SER A 780 8.22 -4.04 13.53
N PRO A 781 7.62 -5.19 13.90
CA PRO A 781 6.28 -5.48 13.37
C PRO A 781 5.24 -4.47 13.89
N VAL A 782 4.44 -3.92 12.88
CA VAL A 782 3.38 -2.97 13.30
C VAL A 782 2.30 -3.72 14.09
N PHE A 783 1.99 -4.95 13.51
CA PHE A 783 0.95 -5.76 14.19
C PHE A 783 1.56 -7.09 14.64
N SER A 784 0.84 -7.76 15.59
CA SER A 784 1.33 -9.05 16.11
C SER A 784 0.83 -10.20 15.23
N ILE A 785 1.74 -11.22 15.11
CA ILE A 785 1.35 -12.44 14.35
C ILE A 785 0.31 -13.23 15.15
N VAL A 786 0.43 -13.31 16.49
CA VAL A 786 -0.56 -13.94 17.39
C VAL A 786 -0.99 -12.89 18.43
N ASP A 787 -2.32 -12.88 18.79
CA ASP A 787 -2.92 -11.98 19.80
C ASP A 787 -2.21 -12.10 21.16
N ASP A 788 -1.33 -10.95 21.65
CA ASP A 788 -0.66 -10.90 22.98
C ASP A 788 0.86 -10.86 22.81
N HIS A 789 1.37 -10.93 21.42
CA HIS A 789 2.82 -10.70 21.19
C HIS A 789 3.11 -9.20 21.02
N LEU A 790 4.36 -8.85 21.39
CA LEU A 790 4.82 -7.44 21.36
C LEU A 790 4.86 -6.91 19.92
N SER A 791 3.97 -5.89 19.62
CA SER A 791 4.02 -5.16 18.32
C SER A 791 3.98 -3.66 18.57
N ILE A 792 4.24 -2.95 17.48
CA ILE A 792 4.20 -1.47 17.59
C ILE A 792 2.78 -1.03 17.98
N SER A 793 1.79 -1.61 17.35
CA SER A 793 0.40 -1.16 17.57
C SER A 793 -0.02 -1.49 19.00
N SER A 794 0.26 -2.74 19.47
CA SER A 794 -0.14 -3.11 20.83
C SER A 794 0.58 -2.29 21.88
N THR A 795 1.87 -1.91 21.64
CA THR A 795 2.63 -1.10 22.61
C THR A 795 2.08 0.32 22.68
N ILE A 796 1.79 0.87 21.53
CA ILE A 796 1.26 2.24 21.52
C ILE A 796 -0.08 2.27 22.26
N LYS A 797 -0.92 1.22 21.99
CA LYS A 797 -2.22 1.19 22.70
C LYS A 797 -2.02 1.11 24.22
N SER A 798 -1.09 0.29 24.59
CA SER A 798 -0.81 0.18 26.03
C SER A 798 -0.28 1.50 26.60
N TRP A 799 0.69 2.16 25.97
CA TRP A 799 1.22 3.45 26.47
C TRP A 799 0.12 4.52 26.54
N LEU A 800 -0.81 4.51 25.60
CA LEU A 800 -1.91 5.51 25.65
C LEU A 800 -2.81 5.21 26.85
N ALA A 801 -3.03 3.88 27.03
CA ALA A 801 -3.86 3.53 28.19
C ALA A 801 -3.22 3.97 29.50
N ASP A 802 -1.91 4.11 29.49
CA ASP A 802 -1.22 4.56 30.72
C ASP A 802 -1.15 6.08 30.79
N GLY A 803 -1.70 6.78 29.74
CA GLY A 803 -1.86 8.24 29.85
C GLY A 803 -0.86 9.00 28.97
N LEU A 804 0.02 8.32 28.18
CA LEU A 804 0.93 9.04 27.26
C LEU A 804 0.16 9.61 26.07
N HIS A 805 0.46 10.84 25.74
CA HIS A 805 -0.22 11.46 24.58
C HIS A 805 0.36 10.94 23.25
N ARG A 806 -0.60 10.74 22.28
CA ARG A 806 -0.18 10.18 20.96
C ARG A 806 0.88 11.06 20.31
N ASP A 807 0.75 12.39 20.48
CA ASP A 807 1.65 13.32 19.77
C ASP A 807 3.03 13.39 20.44
N LYS A 808 3.20 12.58 21.50
CA LYS A 808 4.54 12.54 22.15
C LYS A 808 5.31 11.30 21.73
N ILE A 809 4.72 10.43 21.05
CA ILE A 809 5.40 9.17 20.71
C ILE A 809 6.11 9.33 19.36
N LEU A 810 7.42 9.13 19.39
CA LEU A 810 8.23 9.02 18.15
C LEU A 810 8.58 7.55 17.87
N LEU A 811 7.99 7.00 16.72
CA LEU A 811 8.19 5.57 16.40
C LEU A 811 9.57 5.34 15.75
N ASP A 812 10.40 4.55 16.46
CA ASP A 812 11.75 4.26 15.92
C ASP A 812 11.72 2.94 15.12
N ILE A 813 12.44 2.99 13.92
CA ILE A 813 12.40 1.81 13.04
C ILE A 813 13.85 1.36 12.80
N ALA A 814 14.03 0.09 12.85
CA ALA A 814 15.38 -0.46 12.63
C ALA A 814 15.71 -0.48 11.13
N MET A 815 16.97 -0.04 10.83
CA MET A 815 17.37 -0.01 9.40
C MET A 815 18.33 -1.15 9.12
N TYR A 816 18.40 -2.09 9.96
CA TYR A 816 19.23 -3.29 9.72
C TYR A 816 18.33 -4.54 9.68
N GLY A 817 18.93 -5.66 9.17
CA GLY A 817 18.18 -6.95 9.09
C GLY A 817 18.70 -7.91 10.15
N VAL A 818 17.74 -8.81 10.51
CA VAL A 818 18.13 -9.88 11.46
C VAL A 818 17.99 -11.24 10.76
N SER A 819 19.15 -11.95 10.76
CA SER A 819 19.15 -13.27 10.08
C SER A 819 19.07 -14.37 11.14
N GLN A 820 18.06 -15.38 10.73
CA GLN A 820 17.95 -16.59 11.57
C GLN A 820 17.98 -17.84 10.69
N GLN A 821 18.69 -18.96 11.25
CA GLN A 821 18.73 -20.20 10.44
C GLN A 821 17.49 -21.07 10.76
N LEU A 822 16.80 -21.57 9.58
CA LEU A 822 15.60 -22.40 9.81
C LEU A 822 15.97 -23.88 9.77
N ILE A 823 15.59 -24.91 10.86
CA ILE A 823 15.81 -26.38 10.66
C ILE A 823 14.53 -26.98 10.05
N ALA A 824 14.49 -27.51 8.79
CA ALA A 824 13.69 -28.39 7.91
C ALA A 824 12.20 -28.37 8.32
N ALA A 825 11.33 -27.91 7.29
CA ALA A 825 10.14 -27.98 6.42
C ALA A 825 9.31 -29.24 6.72
N SER A 826 8.89 -29.45 8.06
CA SER A 826 7.69 -30.34 7.97
C SER A 826 6.42 -29.50 8.04
N GLY A 827 6.08 -28.87 6.89
CA GLY A 827 4.68 -28.71 6.42
C GLY A 827 3.81 -28.03 7.48
N ASN A 828 4.23 -26.85 7.96
CA ASN A 828 3.22 -25.89 8.45
C ASN A 828 3.91 -24.60 8.91
N HIS A 829 4.32 -23.73 8.02
CA HIS A 829 4.56 -22.27 8.00
C HIS A 829 3.81 -21.57 9.13
N SER A 830 3.64 -22.28 10.36
CA SER A 830 3.26 -21.59 11.61
C SER A 830 4.21 -22.01 12.74
N GLY A 831 5.43 -21.40 12.77
CA GLY A 831 5.92 -20.98 14.12
C GLY A 831 6.65 -22.14 14.83
N ASN A 832 7.33 -23.13 14.23
CA ASN A 832 8.29 -23.78 15.17
C ASN A 832 9.68 -23.85 14.52
N VAL A 833 10.49 -22.81 14.89
CA VAL A 833 11.94 -22.72 14.62
C VAL A 833 12.71 -23.24 15.85
N ILE A 834 13.34 -24.47 15.81
CA ILE A 834 14.29 -24.88 16.87
C ILE A 834 15.67 -24.30 16.55
N HIS A 835 16.08 -22.92 17.00
CA HIS A 835 17.40 -22.29 16.77
C HIS A 835 18.54 -23.23 17.15
N VAL A 836 19.65 -23.36 16.23
CA VAL A 836 20.94 -23.87 16.75
C VAL A 836 22.01 -22.81 16.50
N GLN A 837 21.69 -21.14 16.36
CA GLN A 837 22.89 -20.27 16.41
C GLN A 837 22.46 -18.83 16.70
N PRO A 838 23.37 -17.94 17.30
CA PRO A 838 23.06 -16.54 17.64
C PRO A 838 22.63 -15.73 16.41
N THR A 839 21.42 -14.95 16.52
CA THR A 839 20.95 -13.94 15.53
C THR A 839 22.09 -13.04 15.07
N GLN A 840 22.24 -13.07 13.67
CA GLN A 840 23.23 -12.14 13.08
C GLN A 840 22.53 -10.89 12.51
N ILE A 841 23.17 -9.67 12.74
CA ILE A 841 22.60 -8.42 12.22
C ILE A 841 23.25 -8.10 10.86
N PHE A 842 22.36 -7.81 9.90
CA PHE A 842 22.87 -7.44 8.56
C PHE A 842 22.45 -6.01 8.21
N ASN A 843 23.42 -5.28 7.78
CA ASN A 843 23.01 -3.99 7.21
C ASN A 843 22.45 -4.13 5.79
N GLN A 844 21.95 -3.05 5.27
CA GLN A 844 21.24 -3.11 3.98
C GLN A 844 22.19 -3.50 2.84
N LYS A 845 23.37 -3.07 3.00
CA LYS A 845 24.35 -3.47 1.97
C LYS A 845 24.56 -4.99 1.96
N GLN A 846 24.70 -5.56 3.10
CA GLN A 846 24.91 -7.02 3.18
C GLN A 846 23.67 -7.77 2.69
N ILE A 847 22.52 -7.28 3.12
CA ILE A 847 21.29 -7.96 2.68
C ILE A 847 21.18 -7.87 1.14
N CYS A 848 21.52 -6.78 0.63
CA CYS A 848 21.49 -6.62 -0.84
C CYS A 848 22.44 -7.62 -1.52
N HIS A 849 23.61 -7.74 -1.04
CA HIS A 849 24.55 -8.70 -1.65
C HIS A 849 23.96 -10.11 -1.64
N ARG A 850 23.23 -10.41 -0.63
CA ARG A 850 22.63 -11.77 -0.55
C ARG A 850 21.50 -11.93 -1.57
N SER A 851 20.87 -10.82 -1.82
CA SER A 851 19.74 -10.89 -2.79
C SER A 851 20.22 -11.33 -4.17
N ARG A 852 21.56 -11.33 -4.40
CA ARG A 852 22.08 -11.72 -5.73
C ARG A 852 22.33 -13.22 -5.80
N GLU A 853 22.06 -13.92 -4.71
CA GLU A 853 22.30 -15.37 -4.70
C GLU A 853 21.12 -16.09 -5.39
N PRO A 854 21.46 -17.13 -6.32
CA PRO A 854 20.37 -17.91 -6.94
C PRO A 854 19.51 -18.61 -5.88
N GLY A 855 18.10 -18.39 -5.95
CA GLY A 855 17.20 -19.08 -5.01
C GLY A 855 16.76 -18.14 -3.88
N TYR A 856 17.30 -16.86 -3.89
CA TYR A 856 16.83 -15.86 -2.91
C TYR A 856 15.36 -15.50 -3.16
N GLN A 857 14.58 -15.53 -2.03
CA GLN A 857 13.14 -15.19 -2.19
C GLN A 857 12.77 -14.08 -1.19
N LEU A 858 12.27 -13.04 -1.79
CA LEU A 858 11.82 -11.91 -0.93
C LEU A 858 10.29 -11.97 -0.80
N LYS A 859 9.92 -11.90 0.45
CA LYS A 859 8.48 -11.92 0.69
C LYS A 859 8.09 -10.87 1.73
N THR A 860 6.79 -10.49 1.62
CA THR A 860 6.28 -9.54 2.62
C THR A 860 5.22 -10.25 3.49
N HIS A 861 5.49 -10.13 4.74
CA HIS A 861 4.40 -10.54 5.65
C HIS A 861 3.39 -9.40 5.86
N TYR A 862 2.18 -9.50 5.20
CA TYR A 862 1.23 -8.36 5.17
C TYR A 862 0.53 -8.22 6.53
N SER A 863 0.51 -9.30 7.32
CA SER A 863 -0.20 -9.21 8.62
C SER A 863 0.62 -8.42 9.64
N THR A 864 1.95 -8.42 9.42
CA THR A 864 2.77 -7.70 10.41
C THR A 864 3.45 -6.49 9.76
N VAL A 865 3.35 -6.41 8.45
CA VAL A 865 3.99 -5.34 7.66
C VAL A 865 5.51 -5.40 7.82
N SER A 866 5.96 -6.58 7.62
CA SER A 866 7.43 -6.80 7.62
C SER A 866 7.82 -7.63 6.39
N SER A 867 9.15 -7.41 6.03
CA SER A 867 9.65 -8.21 4.90
C SER A 867 10.72 -9.19 5.37
N TYR A 868 10.69 -10.31 4.61
CA TYR A 868 11.79 -11.24 4.92
C TYR A 868 12.27 -11.92 3.63
N ALA A 869 13.47 -12.44 3.81
CA ALA A 869 14.05 -13.15 2.65
C ALA A 869 14.58 -14.51 3.11
N THR A 870 14.35 -15.51 2.17
CA THR A 870 15.00 -16.82 2.42
C THR A 870 16.09 -17.08 1.38
N THR A 871 17.19 -17.66 1.96
CA THR A 871 18.31 -17.97 1.04
C THR A 871 18.40 -19.48 0.86
N PRO A 872 19.02 -19.93 -0.20
CA PRO A 872 19.18 -21.39 -0.44
C PRO A 872 19.91 -22.08 0.71
N LYS A 873 20.61 -21.37 1.44
CA LYS A 873 21.38 -21.98 2.56
C LYS A 873 20.50 -22.07 3.81
N GLY A 874 19.21 -21.64 3.60
CA GLY A 874 18.27 -21.85 4.71
C GLY A 874 18.21 -20.62 5.65
N ASP A 875 18.88 -19.44 5.19
CA ASP A 875 18.78 -18.23 6.04
C ASP A 875 17.41 -17.55 5.86
N TRP A 876 16.84 -17.22 6.98
CA TRP A 876 15.65 -16.33 7.02
C TRP A 876 16.02 -14.96 7.59
N ILE A 877 15.90 -13.95 6.65
CA ILE A 877 16.39 -12.61 7.04
C ILE A 877 15.19 -11.66 7.02
N THR A 878 14.87 -11.09 8.20
CA THR A 878 13.79 -10.08 8.25
C THR A 878 14.39 -8.67 8.30
N PHE A 879 13.76 -7.75 7.52
CA PHE A 879 14.34 -6.39 7.42
C PHE A 879 13.27 -5.45 6.86
N GLU A 880 13.60 -4.12 6.90
CA GLU A 880 12.68 -3.12 6.34
C GLU A 880 13.02 -2.82 4.87
N THR A 881 11.93 -2.67 4.03
CA THR A 881 12.11 -2.18 2.63
C THR A 881 11.51 -0.77 2.50
N GLN A 882 11.68 -0.14 1.38
CA GLN A 882 11.05 1.18 1.15
C GLN A 882 9.52 1.09 1.24
N ARG A 883 9.06 -0.09 0.82
CA ARG A 883 7.58 -0.25 0.85
C ARG A 883 7.07 -0.34 2.29
N THR A 884 7.71 -1.19 3.11
CA THR A 884 7.21 -1.32 4.50
C THR A 884 7.45 -0.01 5.27
N LEU A 885 8.49 0.75 4.88
CA LEU A 885 8.73 2.03 5.57
C LEU A 885 7.68 3.07 5.17
N THR A 886 7.30 3.02 3.90
CA THR A 886 6.22 3.94 3.49
C THR A 886 4.95 3.69 4.33
N TYR A 887 4.66 2.42 4.51
CA TYR A 887 3.46 2.12 5.32
C TYR A 887 3.62 2.62 6.75
N LYS A 888 4.75 2.40 7.31
CA LYS A 888 4.92 2.76 8.75
C LYS A 888 4.97 4.27 8.93
N MET A 889 5.52 4.96 7.94
CA MET A 889 5.44 6.44 8.04
C MET A 889 3.99 6.91 7.97
N ARG A 890 3.25 6.37 7.16
CA ARG A 890 1.84 6.79 7.06
C ARG A 890 1.04 6.32 8.28
N TYR A 891 1.49 5.13 8.75
CA TYR A 891 0.85 4.68 10.00
C TYR A 891 1.09 5.70 11.13
N ALA A 892 2.35 6.12 11.28
CA ALA A 892 2.64 7.13 12.30
C ALA A 892 1.83 8.42 12.08
N MET A 893 1.62 8.82 10.86
CA MET A 893 0.84 10.05 10.57
C MET A 893 -0.64 9.84 10.90
N ARG A 894 -1.14 8.70 10.54
CA ARG A 894 -2.58 8.44 10.81
C ARG A 894 -2.85 8.43 12.32
N GLU A 895 -1.82 7.86 13.02
CA GLU A 895 -2.04 7.74 14.48
C GLU A 895 -1.68 9.05 15.18
N ASP A 896 -1.33 10.04 14.33
CA ASP A 896 -0.97 11.38 14.84
C ASP A 896 0.20 11.30 15.84
N LEU A 897 1.12 10.42 15.51
CA LEU A 897 2.31 10.35 16.38
C LEU A 897 3.25 11.53 16.11
N ALA A 898 4.27 11.68 17.10
CA ALA A 898 5.21 12.82 17.00
C ALA A 898 6.11 12.71 15.75
N GLY A 899 6.32 11.51 15.25
CA GLY A 899 7.15 11.33 14.04
C GLY A 899 7.76 9.93 14.01
N ILE A 900 8.77 9.86 13.08
CA ILE A 900 9.42 8.54 12.92
C ILE A 900 10.94 8.74 13.08
N GLY A 901 11.50 7.82 13.93
CA GLY A 901 12.98 7.73 14.05
C GLY A 901 13.52 6.46 13.37
N VAL A 902 14.83 6.57 12.89
CA VAL A 902 15.42 5.35 12.29
C VAL A 902 16.70 5.02 13.07
N MET A 903 16.96 3.75 13.21
CA MET A 903 18.16 3.26 13.93
C MET A 903 18.86 2.18 13.10
N THR A 904 19.96 2.44 12.60
CA THR A 904 20.57 3.78 12.48
C THR A 904 20.98 4.05 11.03
N LEU A 905 21.35 5.27 10.71
CA LEU A 905 21.77 5.66 9.35
C LEU A 905 22.94 4.79 8.86
N ASN A 906 23.61 4.29 9.88
CA ASN A 906 24.81 3.49 9.53
C ASN A 906 24.43 2.22 8.77
N GLU A 907 23.24 1.79 9.07
CA GLU A 907 22.87 0.48 8.49
C GLU A 907 22.08 0.65 7.20
N ASP A 908 21.90 1.91 6.90
CA ASP A 908 21.35 2.13 5.54
C ASP A 908 22.45 2.02 4.47
N ASP A 909 21.96 1.74 3.23
CA ASP A 909 22.95 1.65 2.14
C ASP A 909 23.46 3.04 1.75
N PHE A 910 24.37 3.58 2.66
CA PHE A 910 24.77 4.99 2.45
C PHE A 910 25.83 5.06 1.34
N ALA A 911 26.41 3.93 1.03
CA ALA A 911 27.45 3.95 -0.02
C ALA A 911 26.88 3.55 -1.38
N ASN A 912 25.54 3.38 -1.23
CA ASN A 912 24.87 2.98 -2.49
C ASN A 912 25.44 1.67 -3.03
N ALA A 913 25.73 0.76 -2.20
CA ALA A 913 26.27 -0.55 -2.60
C ALA A 913 25.23 -1.37 -3.37
N CYS A 914 23.99 -1.09 -3.11
CA CYS A 914 22.91 -1.88 -3.75
C CYS A 914 22.33 -1.14 -4.96
N ASN A 915 22.93 -0.03 -5.24
CA ASN A 915 22.61 0.77 -6.44
C ASN A 915 21.16 1.25 -6.41
N HIS A 916 20.65 1.58 -5.28
CA HIS A 916 19.29 2.19 -5.11
C HIS A 916 19.42 3.62 -4.61
N GLY A 917 20.59 4.26 -4.83
CA GLY A 917 20.80 5.63 -4.26
C GLY A 917 21.35 5.57 -2.84
N ARG A 918 22.00 6.66 -2.49
CA ARG A 918 22.53 6.70 -1.12
C ARG A 918 21.38 6.91 -0.12
N PHE A 919 21.41 6.07 0.80
CA PHE A 919 20.43 6.14 1.89
C PHE A 919 19.00 5.93 1.35
N PRO A 920 18.71 4.84 0.72
CA PRO A 920 17.40 4.64 0.08
C PRO A 920 16.27 4.58 1.11
N LEU A 921 16.49 4.03 2.24
CA LEU A 921 15.37 3.95 3.21
C LEU A 921 15.05 5.33 3.78
N ILE A 922 16.11 6.15 4.20
CA ILE A 922 15.79 7.47 4.79
C ILE A 922 15.30 8.42 3.69
N SER A 923 15.72 8.19 2.51
CA SER A 923 15.22 9.05 1.41
C SER A 923 13.72 8.84 1.20
N THR A 924 13.31 7.60 1.39
CA THR A 924 11.87 7.32 1.26
C THR A 924 11.06 8.09 2.32
N LEU A 925 11.53 8.13 3.52
CA LEU A 925 10.80 8.86 4.58
C LEU A 925 10.83 10.37 4.34
N SER A 926 11.98 10.83 3.89
CA SER A 926 12.07 12.29 3.62
C SER A 926 11.14 12.70 2.47
N PHE A 927 11.03 11.87 1.52
CA PHE A 927 10.15 12.19 0.38
C PHE A 927 8.68 12.29 0.83
N ILE A 928 8.25 11.35 1.59
CA ILE A 928 6.84 11.36 2.03
C ILE A 928 6.60 12.60 2.91
N GLN A 929 7.56 12.80 3.81
CA GLN A 929 7.44 13.98 4.68
C GLN A 929 7.30 15.27 3.87
N LYS A 930 8.12 15.50 2.89
CA LYS A 930 8.09 16.76 2.11
C LYS A 930 6.85 16.82 1.22
N SER A 931 6.49 15.64 0.67
CA SER A 931 5.30 15.63 -0.21
C SER A 931 4.04 16.03 0.58
N CYS A 932 4.02 15.60 1.76
CA CYS A 932 2.84 15.94 2.55
C CYS A 932 2.86 17.40 2.97
N ALA A 933 4.01 17.93 3.26
CA ALA A 933 4.13 19.36 3.60
C ALA A 933 3.67 20.25 2.42
N ALA A 934 4.02 19.87 1.24
CA ALA A 934 3.65 20.65 0.04
C ALA A 934 2.12 20.67 -0.14
N ASP A 935 1.42 19.52 0.16
CA ASP A 935 -0.05 19.48 0.02
C ASP A 935 -0.72 20.46 0.99
N MET A 936 -0.04 20.90 2.02
CA MET A 936 -0.65 21.78 3.05
C MET A 936 -0.48 23.24 2.68
N GLU A 937 0.50 23.65 1.91
CA GLU A 937 0.83 25.05 1.58
C GLU A 937 0.00 25.54 0.39
N GLU A 938 -1.05 24.77 -0.15
CA GLU A 938 -1.87 25.33 -1.26
C GLU A 938 -2.96 26.25 -0.68
N PRO A 939 -2.98 27.64 -1.08
CA PRO A 939 -3.85 28.69 -0.55
C PRO A 939 -5.34 28.37 -0.78
N LEU A 940 -6.10 28.02 0.28
CA LEU A 940 -7.59 28.12 0.34
C LEU A 940 -8.08 29.35 -0.43
N GLU A 941 -7.83 29.48 -1.77
CA GLU A 941 -8.56 30.53 -2.51
C GLU A 941 -10.04 30.58 -2.07
N ASN A 942 -10.42 31.50 -1.09
CA ASN A 942 -11.58 32.37 -0.87
C ASN A 942 -12.84 31.82 -1.56
N VAL A 943 -13.38 30.69 -1.04
CA VAL A 943 -14.78 30.29 -1.38
C VAL A 943 -15.75 31.24 -0.65
N GLU A 944 -15.61 32.56 -0.72
CA GLU A 944 -16.85 33.37 -0.67
C GLU A 944 -17.09 34.04 -2.02
N LYS A 945 -17.89 33.39 -2.93
CA LYS A 945 -18.92 34.01 -3.78
C LYS A 945 -19.85 32.91 -4.33
#